data_AF-A0A7V6M550-F1
#
_entry.id   AF-A0A7V6M550-F1
#
_cell.length_a   1.000
_cell.length_b   1.000
_cell.length_c   1.000
_cell.angle_alpha   90.00
_cell.angle_beta   90.00
_cell.angle_gamma   90.00
#
_symmetry.space_group_name_H-M   'P 1'
#
loop_
_entity.id
_entity.type
_entity.pdbx_description
1 polymer ?
#
loop_
_entity_poly.entity_id
_entity_poly.type
_entity_poly.pdbx_seq_one_letter_code
_entity_poly.pdbx_strand_id
1 'polypeptide(L)'
;MLTKSMSVVDNNLYIGNHKISDIADKYKTPLMIYDENHIREKLSTFKENFKSDLYQCEVVYASKAFLTPYMCDLINEYNMSIDCVSLGDLYIVKRSGFPMAKVLMHGNNKSEEELIFCIENSVGYIVVDNFEELKTLDELTRKLKKKVNLLFRVNPGIEAHTHDYIKTALLNSKFGESIYDREKIGKMIAICSENQYLNLEGFHSHIGSNISSSRAYIGEIRILSGFIKMISDEYHFKTKVLNLGGGFAIKYTPDDIDIDLKTIINNIIRTVNRDLGRNGLKIDKLMIEPGRSIVGDAGITVYKVGSIKETFGGKKYVFIDGGMSDNIRPALYQAKYTASIANRFYSDEENIYDIAGKLCESGDIIAHDIMLGKVQKDDYLITYATGAYCYPMASNYNSALRPAVVFVKGDNIKVVIKREEYCDLVKNDLITPKVFDIHTDILYDLHTKVKEGEKDRFLYHVKQLQNGPIKGGLWTMYSPDDFDLIEACKTALKEIDLNLLPGFQVILGLEGLRNLQKPEDIEVLYNLGFRHAMLTWNEENKYAGGVKADPNYGLTDQGKKLLSLMEKLDMIIDLAHLNEKSFFDVLGYTQKNIIYSHGNVKEICDHPRNVNTKQMKALKEVDGLLGLTLAGSFVSQNKEERDIDHFIDHIDYAVSVMGIDNVCFGFDFMDYLEEENENLLDLPNATFVSKLLDTMLKRGYTNDDIFKITYDNFYRRYQNKIILRGSK
;
A
#
# COMPACT_ATOMS: atom_id res chain seq x y z
N MET A 1 11.01 -32.14 -13.14
CA MET A 1 10.34 -30.87 -12.78
C MET A 1 11.28 -29.68 -12.74
N LEU A 2 12.62 -29.86 -12.80
CA LEU A 2 13.57 -28.75 -12.82
C LEU A 2 13.34 -27.83 -14.04
N THR A 3 13.50 -26.52 -13.86
CA THR A 3 13.51 -25.55 -14.96
C THR A 3 14.81 -25.63 -15.74
N LYS A 4 14.91 -24.89 -16.85
CA LYS A 4 16.06 -24.88 -17.75
C LYS A 4 17.40 -24.61 -17.04
N SER A 5 17.43 -23.64 -16.14
CA SER A 5 18.64 -23.21 -15.44
C SER A 5 18.82 -23.90 -14.09
N MET A 6 17.94 -24.82 -13.71
CA MET A 6 18.02 -25.49 -12.41
C MET A 6 18.91 -26.72 -12.46
N SER A 7 19.75 -26.88 -11.45
CA SER A 7 20.63 -28.03 -11.29
C SER A 7 20.82 -28.37 -9.81
N VAL A 8 21.25 -29.60 -9.53
CA VAL A 8 21.57 -30.04 -8.18
C VAL A 8 23.08 -30.23 -8.08
N VAL A 9 23.71 -29.52 -7.15
CA VAL A 9 25.17 -29.56 -6.90
C VAL A 9 25.36 -29.77 -5.40
N ASP A 10 26.18 -30.76 -5.02
CA ASP A 10 26.45 -31.12 -3.62
C ASP A 10 25.16 -31.23 -2.77
N ASN A 11 24.16 -31.91 -3.32
CA ASN A 11 22.84 -32.11 -2.73
C ASN A 11 22.01 -30.83 -2.47
N ASN A 12 22.39 -29.71 -3.09
CA ASN A 12 21.68 -28.45 -3.00
C ASN A 12 21.15 -28.03 -4.37
N LEU A 13 19.99 -27.37 -4.38
CA LEU A 13 19.34 -26.91 -5.58
C LEU A 13 19.80 -25.50 -5.93
N TYR A 14 20.15 -25.34 -7.21
CA TYR A 14 20.61 -24.10 -7.80
C TYR A 14 19.67 -23.64 -8.91
N ILE A 15 19.68 -22.34 -9.18
CA ILE A 15 19.12 -21.73 -10.38
C ILE A 15 20.17 -20.79 -10.98
N GLY A 16 20.64 -21.10 -12.19
CA GLY A 16 21.90 -20.55 -12.68
C GLY A 16 23.04 -20.96 -11.75
N ASN A 17 23.85 -19.98 -11.32
CA ASN A 17 24.94 -20.21 -10.36
C ASN A 17 24.56 -19.90 -8.90
N HIS A 18 23.27 -19.64 -8.64
CA HIS A 18 22.79 -19.24 -7.31
C HIS A 18 22.13 -20.40 -6.59
N LYS A 19 22.60 -20.67 -5.38
CA LYS A 19 21.97 -21.62 -4.48
C LYS A 19 20.63 -21.06 -4.01
N ILE A 20 19.56 -21.85 -4.11
CA ILE A 20 18.21 -21.40 -3.77
C ILE A 20 18.09 -20.92 -2.32
N SER A 21 18.79 -21.57 -1.38
CA SER A 21 18.82 -21.15 0.03
C SER A 21 19.40 -19.74 0.20
N ASP A 22 20.43 -19.39 -0.56
CA ASP A 22 21.13 -18.10 -0.40
C ASP A 22 20.26 -16.96 -0.95
N ILE A 23 19.51 -17.23 -2.02
CA ILE A 23 18.47 -16.32 -2.52
C ILE A 23 17.37 -16.15 -1.46
N ALA A 24 16.91 -17.25 -0.86
CA ALA A 24 15.88 -17.24 0.16
C ALA A 24 16.30 -16.48 1.42
N ASP A 25 17.54 -16.65 1.89
CA ASP A 25 18.10 -15.90 3.01
C ASP A 25 18.17 -14.40 2.72
N LYS A 26 18.61 -14.03 1.52
CA LYS A 26 18.78 -12.62 1.11
C LYS A 26 17.44 -11.88 0.93
N TYR A 27 16.46 -12.52 0.28
CA TYR A 27 15.19 -11.87 -0.08
C TYR A 27 14.00 -12.26 0.81
N LYS A 28 14.26 -13.13 1.81
CA LYS A 28 13.32 -13.71 2.78
C LYS A 28 12.26 -14.59 2.12
N THR A 29 11.74 -15.57 2.86
CA THR A 29 10.62 -16.43 2.45
C THR A 29 9.27 -15.94 3.02
N PRO A 30 8.12 -16.31 2.41
CA PRO A 30 7.96 -16.98 1.12
C PRO A 30 8.49 -16.13 -0.04
N LEU A 31 9.11 -16.74 -1.05
CA LEU A 31 9.75 -16.05 -2.17
C LEU A 31 9.38 -16.69 -3.50
N MET A 32 8.90 -15.92 -4.47
CA MET A 32 8.70 -16.42 -5.83
C MET A 32 9.93 -16.14 -6.69
N ILE A 33 10.49 -17.19 -7.29
CA ILE A 33 11.68 -17.14 -8.14
C ILE A 33 11.27 -17.58 -9.54
N TYR A 34 11.59 -16.76 -10.54
CA TYR A 34 11.37 -17.07 -11.95
C TYR A 34 12.71 -17.32 -12.66
N ASP A 35 12.80 -18.44 -13.38
CA ASP A 35 13.88 -18.74 -14.31
C ASP A 35 13.66 -17.97 -15.62
N GLU A 36 14.33 -16.82 -15.75
CA GLU A 36 14.15 -15.97 -16.93
C GLU A 36 14.65 -16.66 -18.21
N ASN A 37 15.67 -17.52 -18.13
CA ASN A 37 16.13 -18.28 -19.31
C ASN A 37 15.05 -19.26 -19.78
N HIS A 38 14.30 -19.87 -18.86
CA HIS A 38 13.17 -20.73 -19.22
C HIS A 38 12.05 -19.92 -19.88
N ILE A 39 11.67 -18.76 -19.32
CA ILE A 39 10.69 -17.84 -19.95
C ILE A 39 11.13 -17.48 -21.37
N ARG A 40 12.39 -17.07 -21.54
CA ARG A 40 12.98 -16.69 -22.82
C ARG A 40 12.98 -17.83 -23.84
N GLU A 41 13.21 -19.06 -23.41
CA GLU A 41 13.07 -20.23 -24.27
C GLU A 41 11.63 -20.44 -24.73
N LYS A 42 10.64 -20.30 -23.84
CA LYS A 42 9.22 -20.42 -24.22
C LYS A 42 8.83 -19.32 -25.20
N LEU A 43 9.23 -18.07 -24.95
CA LEU A 43 9.02 -16.94 -25.86
C LEU A 43 9.65 -17.21 -27.24
N SER A 44 10.90 -17.68 -27.27
CA SER A 44 11.58 -18.07 -28.51
C SER A 44 10.83 -19.20 -29.23
N THR A 45 10.40 -20.23 -28.50
CA THR A 45 9.65 -21.37 -29.05
C THR A 45 8.36 -20.91 -29.73
N PHE A 46 7.56 -20.07 -29.06
CA PHE A 46 6.36 -19.51 -29.68
C PHE A 46 6.70 -18.63 -30.88
N LYS A 47 7.68 -17.72 -30.76
CA LYS A 47 8.04 -16.78 -31.83
C LYS A 47 8.58 -17.48 -33.07
N GLU A 48 9.36 -18.53 -32.91
CA GLU A 48 10.03 -19.24 -33.99
C GLU A 48 9.11 -20.20 -34.72
N ASN A 49 8.20 -20.87 -34.01
CA ASN A 49 7.34 -21.91 -34.57
C ASN A 49 5.97 -21.40 -35.01
N PHE A 50 5.46 -20.31 -34.43
CA PHE A 50 4.19 -19.71 -34.86
C PHE A 50 4.42 -18.72 -36.00
N LYS A 51 4.63 -19.27 -37.21
CA LYS A 51 4.89 -18.51 -38.44
C LYS A 51 4.12 -19.10 -39.62
N SER A 52 3.80 -18.25 -40.60
CA SER A 52 3.15 -18.61 -41.85
C SER A 52 3.59 -17.65 -42.95
N ASP A 53 3.74 -18.16 -44.18
CA ASP A 53 3.98 -17.32 -45.37
C ASP A 53 2.68 -16.75 -45.95
N LEU A 54 1.52 -17.20 -45.45
CA LEU A 54 0.21 -16.82 -45.98
C LEU A 54 -0.42 -15.63 -45.25
N TYR A 55 -0.04 -15.39 -43.99
CA TYR A 55 -0.60 -14.36 -43.11
C TYR A 55 0.36 -14.05 -41.96
N GLN A 56 0.18 -12.90 -41.33
CA GLN A 56 0.95 -12.53 -40.15
C GLN A 56 0.57 -13.43 -38.96
N CYS A 57 1.57 -13.94 -38.24
CA CYS A 57 1.37 -14.65 -36.98
C CYS A 57 1.79 -13.75 -35.81
N GLU A 58 0.90 -13.60 -34.82
CA GLU A 58 1.12 -12.74 -33.67
C GLU A 58 0.85 -13.50 -32.37
N VAL A 59 1.86 -13.53 -31.50
CA VAL A 59 1.76 -14.13 -30.16
C VAL A 59 1.42 -13.01 -29.19
N VAL A 60 0.32 -13.18 -28.46
CA VAL A 60 -0.18 -12.23 -27.48
C VAL A 60 0.01 -12.85 -26.09
N TYR A 61 0.87 -12.28 -25.25
CA TYR A 61 1.06 -12.76 -23.90
C TYR A 61 -0.17 -12.45 -23.03
N ALA A 62 -0.69 -13.47 -22.33
CA ALA A 62 -1.85 -13.28 -21.46
C ALA A 62 -1.46 -12.71 -20.09
N SER A 63 -1.73 -11.42 -19.83
CA SER A 63 -1.30 -10.67 -18.63
C SER A 63 -1.73 -11.32 -17.32
N LYS A 64 -2.94 -11.88 -17.30
CA LYS A 64 -3.56 -12.55 -16.13
C LYS A 64 -2.70 -13.66 -15.53
N ALA A 65 -1.75 -14.22 -16.29
CA ALA A 65 -0.82 -15.21 -15.77
C ALA A 65 0.19 -14.58 -14.79
N PHE A 66 0.80 -13.46 -15.17
CA PHE A 66 1.71 -12.64 -14.37
C PHE A 66 2.03 -11.34 -15.11
N LEU A 67 1.81 -10.18 -14.50
CA LEU A 67 2.03 -8.87 -15.14
C LEU A 67 2.85 -7.93 -14.24
N THR A 68 3.95 -7.42 -14.77
CA THR A 68 4.78 -6.36 -14.18
C THR A 68 5.40 -5.54 -15.31
N PRO A 69 5.87 -4.30 -15.07
CA PRO A 69 6.60 -3.54 -16.09
C PRO A 69 7.81 -4.31 -16.65
N TYR A 70 8.51 -5.08 -15.81
CA TYR A 70 9.63 -5.89 -16.28
C TYR A 70 9.20 -7.04 -17.20
N MET A 71 8.06 -7.67 -16.93
CA MET A 71 7.51 -8.67 -17.85
C MET A 71 7.10 -8.01 -19.18
N CYS A 72 6.56 -6.79 -19.16
CA CYS A 72 6.26 -6.04 -20.39
C CYS A 72 7.52 -5.80 -21.24
N ASP A 73 8.64 -5.43 -20.62
CA ASP A 73 9.93 -5.28 -21.30
C ASP A 73 10.35 -6.59 -21.98
N LEU A 74 10.28 -7.71 -21.24
CA LEU A 74 10.60 -9.04 -21.78
C LEU A 74 9.73 -9.40 -22.98
N ILE A 75 8.41 -9.16 -22.92
CA ILE A 75 7.52 -9.43 -24.05
C ILE A 75 7.85 -8.54 -25.25
N ASN A 76 8.21 -7.27 -25.02
CA ASN A 76 8.56 -6.33 -26.08
C ASN A 76 9.86 -6.70 -26.79
N GLU A 77 10.86 -7.24 -26.07
CA GLU A 77 12.11 -7.75 -26.66
C GLU A 77 11.86 -8.82 -27.74
N TYR A 78 10.80 -9.63 -27.59
CA TYR A 78 10.41 -10.65 -28.57
C TYR A 78 9.45 -10.13 -29.65
N ASN A 79 9.16 -8.83 -29.66
CA ASN A 79 8.20 -8.19 -30.56
C ASN A 79 6.86 -8.95 -30.55
N MET A 80 6.39 -9.27 -29.34
CA MET A 80 5.09 -9.87 -29.07
C MET A 80 4.11 -8.81 -28.56
N SER A 81 2.85 -9.20 -28.46
CA SER A 81 1.75 -8.36 -27.99
C SER A 81 1.31 -8.77 -26.59
N ILE A 82 0.49 -7.97 -25.92
CA ILE A 82 0.00 -8.25 -24.56
C ILE A 82 -1.52 -8.16 -24.56
N ASP A 83 -2.19 -9.13 -23.95
CA ASP A 83 -3.60 -9.00 -23.59
C ASP A 83 -3.72 -8.25 -22.25
N CYS A 84 -4.78 -7.46 -22.09
CA CYS A 84 -5.13 -6.82 -20.83
C CYS A 84 -6.58 -7.16 -20.53
N VAL A 85 -6.93 -7.34 -19.25
CA VAL A 85 -8.32 -7.67 -18.86
C VAL A 85 -8.97 -6.63 -17.95
N SER A 86 -8.25 -5.56 -17.60
CA SER A 86 -8.75 -4.47 -16.74
C SER A 86 -8.00 -3.15 -16.97
N LEU A 87 -8.55 -2.05 -16.46
CA LEU A 87 -7.85 -0.76 -16.38
C LEU A 87 -6.52 -0.85 -15.63
N GLY A 88 -6.43 -1.69 -14.60
CA GLY A 88 -5.20 -1.91 -13.84
C GLY A 88 -4.08 -2.50 -14.71
N ASP A 89 -4.41 -3.48 -15.56
CA ASP A 89 -3.46 -4.04 -16.52
C ASP A 89 -3.00 -2.98 -17.52
N LEU A 90 -3.95 -2.24 -18.10
CA LEU A 90 -3.68 -1.16 -19.05
C LEU A 90 -2.77 -0.09 -18.44
N TYR A 91 -2.97 0.24 -17.17
CA TYR A 91 -2.12 1.17 -16.43
C TYR A 91 -0.70 0.65 -16.29
N ILE A 92 -0.51 -0.61 -15.87
CA ILE A 92 0.81 -1.23 -15.72
C ILE A 92 1.54 -1.28 -17.07
N VAL A 93 0.85 -1.73 -18.12
CA VAL A 93 1.40 -1.83 -19.48
C VAL A 93 1.79 -0.45 -20.01
N LYS A 94 0.93 0.56 -19.89
CA LYS A 94 1.26 1.94 -20.28
C LYS A 94 2.42 2.50 -19.47
N ARG A 95 2.46 2.27 -18.16
CA ARG A 95 3.53 2.75 -17.26
C ARG A 95 4.89 2.12 -17.59
N SER A 96 4.91 0.90 -18.13
CA SER A 96 6.14 0.26 -18.62
C SER A 96 6.69 0.88 -19.91
N GLY A 97 5.92 1.72 -20.60
CA GLY A 97 6.27 2.25 -21.92
C GLY A 97 6.03 1.27 -23.06
N PHE A 98 5.32 0.16 -22.82
CA PHE A 98 4.95 -0.81 -23.84
C PHE A 98 4.07 -0.17 -24.93
N PRO A 99 4.28 -0.50 -26.22
CA PRO A 99 3.51 0.09 -27.31
C PRO A 99 2.03 -0.32 -27.23
N MET A 100 1.14 0.62 -26.88
CA MET A 100 -0.30 0.37 -26.73
C MET A 100 -0.97 -0.18 -28.00
N ALA A 101 -0.43 0.11 -29.19
CA ALA A 101 -0.88 -0.47 -30.46
C ALA A 101 -0.68 -2.00 -30.55
N LYS A 102 0.09 -2.61 -29.64
CA LYS A 102 0.27 -4.07 -29.48
C LYS A 102 -0.49 -4.64 -28.27
N VAL A 103 -1.45 -3.89 -27.75
CA VAL A 103 -2.28 -4.32 -26.63
C VAL A 103 -3.64 -4.75 -27.13
N LEU A 104 -4.17 -5.84 -26.57
CA LEU A 104 -5.52 -6.34 -26.82
C LEU A 104 -6.33 -6.24 -25.54
N MET A 105 -7.39 -5.45 -25.53
CA MET A 105 -8.26 -5.32 -24.35
C MET A 105 -9.39 -6.37 -24.38
N HIS A 106 -9.37 -7.27 -23.41
CA HIS A 106 -10.38 -8.28 -23.11
C HIS A 106 -11.23 -7.87 -21.90
N GLY A 107 -12.25 -8.67 -21.58
CA GLY A 107 -13.11 -8.48 -20.42
C GLY A 107 -14.58 -8.62 -20.79
N ASN A 108 -15.38 -9.27 -19.95
CA ASN A 108 -16.81 -9.51 -20.23
C ASN A 108 -17.73 -8.36 -19.82
N ASN A 109 -17.20 -7.36 -19.11
CA ASN A 109 -17.93 -6.22 -18.60
C ASN A 109 -17.01 -5.00 -18.51
N LYS A 110 -16.54 -4.52 -19.66
CA LYS A 110 -15.64 -3.36 -19.71
C LYS A 110 -16.40 -2.10 -19.34
N SER A 111 -15.84 -1.28 -18.44
CA SER A 111 -16.44 0.00 -18.06
C SER A 111 -16.26 1.07 -19.14
N GLU A 112 -17.07 2.13 -19.10
CA GLU A 112 -16.87 3.29 -19.98
C GLU A 112 -15.45 3.88 -19.84
N GLU A 113 -14.93 3.94 -18.61
CA GLU A 113 -13.57 4.39 -18.31
C GLU A 113 -12.51 3.54 -19.02
N GLU A 114 -12.64 2.21 -18.97
CA GLU A 114 -11.74 1.29 -19.67
C GLU A 114 -11.77 1.49 -21.19
N LEU A 115 -12.97 1.66 -21.75
CA LEU A 115 -13.16 1.88 -23.19
C LEU A 115 -12.59 3.23 -23.63
N ILE A 116 -12.85 4.30 -22.88
CA ILE A 116 -12.28 5.63 -23.13
C ILE A 116 -10.76 5.56 -23.08
N PHE A 117 -10.18 4.92 -22.06
CA PHE A 117 -8.74 4.74 -21.96
C PHE A 117 -8.18 4.03 -23.20
N CYS A 118 -8.83 2.95 -23.66
CA CYS A 118 -8.40 2.23 -24.85
C CYS A 118 -8.42 3.11 -26.11
N ILE A 119 -9.51 3.87 -26.31
CA ILE A 119 -9.68 4.79 -27.45
C ILE A 119 -8.63 5.90 -27.41
N GLU A 120 -8.42 6.53 -26.24
CA GLU A 120 -7.51 7.64 -26.08
C GLU A 120 -6.05 7.25 -26.32
N ASN A 121 -5.67 6.05 -25.87
CA ASN A 121 -4.31 5.52 -25.96
C ASN A 121 -4.09 4.66 -27.22
N SER A 122 -5.06 4.57 -28.13
CA SER A 122 -4.96 3.82 -29.38
C SER A 122 -4.51 2.38 -29.15
N VAL A 123 -5.21 1.69 -28.25
CA VAL A 123 -5.02 0.25 -28.00
C VAL A 123 -5.22 -0.53 -29.30
N GLY A 124 -4.36 -1.52 -29.54
CA GLY A 124 -4.30 -2.28 -30.79
C GLY A 124 -5.64 -2.89 -31.21
N TYR A 125 -6.28 -3.63 -30.31
CA TYR A 125 -7.63 -4.16 -30.48
C TYR A 125 -8.45 -4.10 -29.19
N ILE A 126 -9.75 -3.88 -29.33
CA ILE A 126 -10.74 -4.14 -28.27
C ILE A 126 -11.51 -5.41 -28.67
N VAL A 127 -11.42 -6.43 -27.82
CA VAL A 127 -12.13 -7.70 -28.01
C VAL A 127 -13.51 -7.58 -27.37
N VAL A 128 -14.51 -7.26 -28.19
CA VAL A 128 -15.89 -7.04 -27.75
C VAL A 128 -16.50 -8.36 -27.32
N ASP A 129 -17.00 -8.41 -26.07
CA ASP A 129 -17.51 -9.65 -25.48
C ASP A 129 -19.01 -9.84 -25.72
N ASN A 130 -19.79 -8.75 -25.75
CA ASN A 130 -21.25 -8.82 -25.90
C ASN A 130 -21.84 -7.60 -26.65
N PHE A 131 -23.13 -7.69 -26.99
CA PHE A 131 -23.86 -6.67 -27.74
C PHE A 131 -23.93 -5.28 -27.06
N GLU A 132 -24.09 -5.23 -25.73
CA GLU A 132 -24.21 -3.95 -25.03
C GLU A 132 -22.86 -3.21 -24.99
N GLU A 133 -21.74 -3.92 -24.81
CA GLU A 133 -20.40 -3.33 -24.94
C GLU A 133 -20.20 -2.67 -26.32
N LEU A 134 -20.68 -3.31 -27.40
CA LEU A 134 -20.58 -2.75 -28.75
C LEU A 134 -21.36 -1.43 -28.89
N LYS A 135 -22.55 -1.33 -28.31
CA LYS A 135 -23.33 -0.08 -28.33
C LYS A 135 -22.60 1.05 -27.63
N THR A 136 -22.04 0.78 -26.44
CA THR A 136 -21.24 1.77 -25.72
C THR A 136 -20.04 2.22 -26.56
N LEU A 137 -19.35 1.29 -27.23
CA LEU A 137 -18.28 1.61 -28.17
C LEU A 137 -18.75 2.45 -29.37
N ASP A 138 -19.92 2.17 -29.94
CA ASP A 138 -20.50 2.97 -31.02
C ASP A 138 -20.70 4.43 -30.59
N GLU A 139 -21.34 4.63 -29.44
CA GLU A 139 -21.59 5.97 -28.87
C GLU A 139 -20.29 6.71 -28.56
N LEU A 140 -19.37 6.07 -27.84
CA LEU A 140 -18.09 6.66 -27.45
C LEU A 140 -17.23 7.04 -28.65
N THR A 141 -17.13 6.16 -29.65
CA THR A 141 -16.29 6.41 -30.82
C THR A 141 -16.86 7.51 -31.72
N ARG A 142 -18.19 7.64 -31.82
CA ARG A 142 -18.84 8.79 -32.48
C ARG A 142 -18.57 10.10 -31.75
N LYS A 143 -18.65 10.08 -30.41
CA LYS A 143 -18.38 11.26 -29.57
C LYS A 143 -16.92 11.71 -29.68
N LEU A 144 -15.98 10.77 -29.57
CA LEU A 144 -14.54 11.03 -29.56
C LEU A 144 -13.93 11.16 -30.97
N LYS A 145 -14.65 10.74 -32.01
CA LYS A 145 -14.22 10.72 -33.42
C LYS A 145 -12.87 10.01 -33.61
N LYS A 146 -12.65 8.92 -32.89
CA LYS A 146 -11.42 8.12 -32.91
C LYS A 146 -11.72 6.70 -33.36
N LYS A 147 -10.90 6.22 -34.31
CA LYS A 147 -11.02 4.86 -34.85
C LYS A 147 -10.48 3.83 -33.85
N VAL A 148 -11.17 2.71 -33.72
CA VAL A 148 -10.71 1.53 -32.96
C VAL A 148 -10.83 0.27 -33.80
N ASN A 149 -9.91 -0.67 -33.59
CA ASN A 149 -10.00 -1.99 -34.20
C ASN A 149 -10.69 -2.95 -33.24
N LEU A 150 -11.65 -3.70 -33.76
CA LEU A 150 -12.45 -4.63 -32.97
C LEU A 150 -12.22 -6.07 -33.42
N LEU A 151 -12.24 -6.97 -32.45
CA LEU A 151 -12.55 -8.38 -32.65
C LEU A 151 -13.83 -8.71 -31.88
N PHE A 152 -14.68 -9.57 -32.42
CA PHE A 152 -15.80 -10.13 -31.66
C PHE A 152 -15.40 -11.44 -31.01
N ARG A 153 -15.57 -11.54 -29.70
CA ARG A 153 -15.40 -12.81 -29.01
C ARG A 153 -16.61 -13.70 -29.25
N VAL A 154 -16.36 -14.89 -29.76
CA VAL A 154 -17.39 -15.86 -30.09
C VAL A 154 -17.17 -17.19 -29.38
N ASN A 155 -18.28 -17.82 -28.98
CA ASN A 155 -18.28 -19.12 -28.34
C ASN A 155 -18.67 -20.22 -29.35
N PRO A 156 -17.74 -21.13 -29.70
CA PRO A 156 -17.99 -22.21 -30.66
C PRO A 156 -18.70 -23.43 -30.05
N GLY A 157 -19.06 -23.40 -28.76
CA GLY A 157 -19.66 -24.54 -28.06
C GLY A 157 -18.67 -25.67 -27.79
N ILE A 158 -17.38 -25.34 -27.64
CA ILE A 158 -16.29 -26.29 -27.37
C ILE A 158 -15.72 -25.95 -26.01
N GLU A 159 -15.57 -26.97 -25.16
CA GLU A 159 -14.83 -26.87 -23.91
C GLU A 159 -13.77 -27.98 -23.88
N ALA A 160 -12.52 -27.59 -23.63
CA ALA A 160 -11.38 -28.50 -23.63
C ALA A 160 -10.78 -28.61 -22.22
N HIS A 161 -10.85 -29.81 -21.63
CA HIS A 161 -10.23 -30.15 -20.35
C HIS A 161 -9.31 -31.35 -20.53
N THR A 162 -8.03 -31.17 -20.17
CA THR A 162 -6.96 -32.19 -19.99
C THR A 162 -6.87 -33.34 -21.01
N HIS A 163 -7.89 -34.16 -21.25
CA HIS A 163 -7.92 -35.21 -22.27
C HIS A 163 -9.23 -35.36 -23.06
N ASP A 164 -10.33 -34.71 -22.67
CA ASP A 164 -11.63 -34.89 -23.31
C ASP A 164 -12.00 -33.70 -24.19
N TYR A 165 -12.23 -33.99 -25.48
CA TYR A 165 -12.96 -33.10 -26.37
C TYR A 165 -14.45 -33.36 -26.13
N ILE A 166 -15.09 -32.54 -25.30
CA ILE A 166 -16.52 -32.70 -25.05
C ILE A 166 -17.28 -31.63 -25.81
N LYS A 167 -17.99 -32.05 -26.85
CA LYS A 167 -18.98 -31.23 -27.56
C LYS A 167 -20.27 -31.21 -26.73
N THR A 168 -20.21 -30.72 -25.51
CA THR A 168 -21.34 -30.73 -24.55
C THR A 168 -21.48 -29.43 -23.77
N ALA A 169 -20.96 -28.31 -24.26
CA ALA A 169 -21.26 -27.04 -23.63
C ALA A 169 -22.75 -26.76 -23.83
N LEU A 170 -23.53 -26.83 -22.73
CA LEU A 170 -24.67 -25.95 -22.57
C LEU A 170 -24.15 -24.57 -23.03
N LEU A 171 -24.77 -23.93 -24.02
CA LEU A 171 -24.32 -22.66 -24.58
C LEU A 171 -24.57 -21.50 -23.58
N ASN A 172 -24.06 -21.65 -22.35
CA ASN A 172 -24.33 -20.84 -21.16
C ASN A 172 -23.06 -20.15 -20.63
N SER A 173 -21.98 -20.12 -21.43
CA SER A 173 -20.78 -19.34 -21.11
C SER A 173 -21.15 -17.88 -20.89
N LYS A 174 -20.58 -17.26 -19.85
CA LYS A 174 -20.67 -15.80 -19.62
C LYS A 174 -19.82 -14.96 -20.56
N PHE A 175 -19.06 -15.61 -21.45
CA PHE A 175 -18.08 -14.98 -22.31
C PHE A 175 -18.43 -15.16 -23.78
N GLY A 176 -18.41 -14.06 -24.53
CA GLY A 176 -18.60 -14.05 -25.96
C GLY A 176 -20.03 -14.39 -26.39
N GLU A 177 -20.38 -14.01 -27.60
CA GLU A 177 -21.65 -14.39 -28.20
C GLU A 177 -21.57 -15.78 -28.84
N SER A 178 -22.65 -16.56 -28.74
CA SER A 178 -22.72 -17.88 -29.36
C SER A 178 -22.66 -17.79 -30.88
N ILE A 179 -21.82 -18.60 -31.53
CA ILE A 179 -21.77 -18.67 -33.01
C ILE A 179 -23.10 -19.15 -33.64
N TYR A 180 -23.99 -19.71 -32.82
CA TYR A 180 -25.31 -20.18 -33.24
C TYR A 180 -26.36 -19.07 -33.23
N ASP A 181 -26.10 -17.95 -32.54
CA ASP A 181 -26.96 -16.75 -32.52
C ASP A 181 -26.61 -15.81 -33.69
N ARG A 182 -26.88 -16.29 -34.90
CA ARG A 182 -26.49 -15.60 -36.14
C ARG A 182 -27.13 -14.22 -36.26
N GLU A 183 -28.39 -14.09 -35.86
CA GLU A 183 -29.12 -12.83 -35.94
C GLU A 183 -28.44 -11.74 -35.11
N LYS A 184 -28.03 -12.07 -33.88
CA LYS A 184 -27.32 -11.12 -33.02
C LYS A 184 -25.96 -10.73 -33.59
N ILE A 185 -25.15 -11.70 -34.04
CA ILE A 185 -23.87 -11.42 -34.68
C ILE A 185 -24.06 -10.53 -35.92
N GLY A 186 -25.08 -10.80 -36.73
CA GLY A 186 -25.43 -9.96 -37.88
C GLY A 186 -25.75 -8.52 -37.51
N LYS A 187 -26.53 -8.31 -36.43
CA LYS A 187 -26.80 -6.96 -35.89
C LYS A 187 -25.53 -6.25 -35.43
N MET A 188 -24.61 -6.97 -34.79
CA MET A 188 -23.32 -6.41 -34.36
C MET A 188 -22.45 -5.98 -35.56
N ILE A 189 -22.41 -6.80 -36.62
CA ILE A 189 -21.68 -6.47 -37.86
C ILE A 189 -22.28 -5.24 -38.54
N ALA A 190 -23.62 -5.12 -38.56
CA ALA A 190 -24.31 -3.96 -39.11
C ALA A 190 -23.94 -2.66 -38.38
N ILE A 191 -23.92 -2.65 -37.04
CA ILE A 191 -23.49 -1.48 -36.24
C ILE A 191 -22.08 -1.03 -36.63
N CYS A 192 -21.13 -1.98 -36.75
CA CYS A 192 -19.77 -1.65 -37.17
C CYS A 192 -19.72 -1.08 -38.59
N SER A 193 -20.58 -1.55 -39.48
CA SER A 193 -20.63 -1.07 -40.89
C SER A 193 -21.21 0.35 -40.99
N GLU A 194 -22.06 0.76 -40.06
CA GLU A 194 -22.68 2.09 -39.99
C GLU A 194 -21.83 3.14 -39.25
N ASN A 195 -20.74 2.72 -38.59
CA ASN A 195 -19.84 3.62 -37.86
C ASN A 195 -18.42 3.58 -38.43
N GLN A 196 -18.01 4.65 -39.10
CA GLN A 196 -16.66 4.80 -39.68
C GLN A 196 -15.51 4.74 -38.65
N TYR A 197 -15.82 4.85 -37.35
CA TYR A 197 -14.86 4.76 -36.26
C TYR A 197 -14.73 3.34 -35.68
N LEU A 198 -15.61 2.40 -36.04
CA LEU A 198 -15.51 0.99 -35.63
C LEU A 198 -14.95 0.16 -36.80
N ASN A 199 -13.71 -0.31 -36.68
CA ASN A 199 -13.11 -1.20 -37.65
C ASN A 199 -13.15 -2.64 -37.13
N LEU A 200 -14.23 -3.37 -37.45
CA LEU A 200 -14.31 -4.80 -37.17
C LEU A 200 -13.37 -5.58 -38.09
N GLU A 201 -12.37 -6.26 -37.52
CA GLU A 201 -11.39 -7.02 -38.31
C GLU A 201 -11.59 -8.53 -38.25
N GLY A 202 -12.32 -9.05 -37.27
CA GLY A 202 -12.62 -10.47 -37.20
C GLY A 202 -13.03 -10.98 -35.83
N PHE A 203 -12.56 -12.18 -35.48
CA PHE A 203 -13.12 -12.96 -34.38
C PHE A 203 -12.04 -13.49 -33.43
N HIS A 204 -12.41 -13.56 -32.16
CA HIS A 204 -11.66 -14.20 -31.07
C HIS A 204 -12.43 -15.40 -30.54
N SER A 205 -11.73 -16.47 -30.17
CA SER A 205 -12.31 -17.54 -29.35
C SER A 205 -11.29 -18.07 -28.35
N HIS A 206 -11.80 -18.62 -27.24
CA HIS A 206 -10.98 -19.26 -26.22
C HIS A 206 -11.74 -20.43 -25.61
N ILE A 207 -11.20 -21.64 -25.78
CA ILE A 207 -11.91 -22.91 -25.54
C ILE A 207 -11.57 -23.61 -24.20
N GLY A 208 -10.68 -23.05 -23.38
CA GLY A 208 -10.35 -23.64 -22.08
C GLY A 208 -8.94 -23.36 -21.57
N SER A 209 -8.56 -24.03 -20.47
CA SER A 209 -7.24 -23.91 -19.84
C SER A 209 -6.58 -25.28 -19.71
N ASN A 210 -5.25 -25.29 -19.70
CA ASN A 210 -4.43 -26.49 -19.53
C ASN A 210 -4.71 -27.60 -20.57
N ILE A 211 -4.80 -27.18 -21.83
CA ILE A 211 -5.01 -28.01 -23.01
C ILE A 211 -3.67 -28.62 -23.45
N SER A 212 -3.53 -29.93 -23.29
CA SER A 212 -2.31 -30.68 -23.60
C SER A 212 -2.29 -31.26 -25.03
N SER A 213 -3.44 -31.28 -25.71
CA SER A 213 -3.63 -31.96 -26.99
C SER A 213 -4.03 -31.01 -28.12
N SER A 214 -3.45 -31.20 -29.30
CA SER A 214 -3.81 -30.42 -30.50
C SER A 214 -5.24 -30.69 -30.98
N ARG A 215 -5.90 -31.76 -30.53
CA ARG A 215 -7.26 -32.13 -30.97
C ARG A 215 -8.28 -31.03 -30.69
N ALA A 216 -8.18 -30.39 -29.53
CA ALA A 216 -9.09 -29.31 -29.12
C ALA A 216 -9.00 -28.12 -30.07
N TYR A 217 -7.78 -27.62 -30.31
CA TYR A 217 -7.52 -26.53 -31.26
C TYR A 217 -7.94 -26.88 -32.69
N ILE A 218 -7.73 -28.14 -33.13
CA ILE A 218 -8.19 -28.60 -34.45
C ILE A 218 -9.73 -28.53 -34.55
N GLY A 219 -10.45 -28.92 -33.50
CA GLY A 219 -11.90 -28.82 -33.43
C GLY A 219 -12.40 -27.37 -33.48
N GLU A 220 -11.77 -26.50 -32.71
CA GLU A 220 -12.01 -25.04 -32.70
C GLU A 220 -11.83 -24.43 -34.09
N ILE A 221 -10.67 -24.63 -34.72
CA ILE A 221 -10.36 -24.08 -36.03
C ILE A 221 -11.39 -24.55 -37.07
N ARG A 222 -11.79 -25.83 -37.03
CA ARG A 222 -12.78 -26.36 -37.97
C ARG A 222 -14.14 -25.69 -37.81
N ILE A 223 -14.61 -25.53 -36.58
CA ILE A 223 -15.90 -24.89 -36.28
C ILE A 223 -15.86 -23.41 -36.66
N LEU A 224 -14.80 -22.69 -36.26
CA LEU A 224 -14.63 -21.28 -36.59
C LEU A 224 -14.49 -21.04 -38.09
N SER A 225 -13.78 -21.92 -38.83
CA SER A 225 -13.66 -21.80 -40.29
C SER A 225 -15.02 -21.93 -41.00
N GLY A 226 -15.90 -22.81 -40.50
CA GLY A 226 -17.27 -22.93 -41.00
C GLY A 226 -18.13 -21.73 -40.65
N PHE A 227 -18.01 -21.22 -39.42
CA PHE A 227 -18.68 -19.99 -38.98
C PHE A 227 -18.26 -18.76 -39.80
N ILE A 228 -16.96 -18.56 -40.02
CA ILE A 228 -16.44 -17.45 -40.84
C ILE A 228 -16.96 -17.54 -42.28
N LYS A 229 -17.02 -18.76 -42.85
CA LYS A 229 -17.59 -18.95 -44.20
C LYS A 229 -19.05 -18.51 -44.24
N MET A 230 -19.83 -18.94 -43.26
CA MET A 230 -21.23 -18.56 -43.13
C MET A 230 -21.39 -17.04 -43.02
N ILE A 231 -20.62 -16.38 -42.15
CA ILE A 231 -20.67 -14.92 -42.00
C ILE A 231 -20.27 -14.19 -43.30
N SER A 232 -19.26 -14.69 -44.01
CA SER A 232 -18.85 -14.13 -45.30
C SER A 232 -19.93 -14.27 -46.37
N ASP A 233 -20.69 -15.36 -46.36
CA ASP A 233 -21.76 -15.61 -47.34
C ASP A 233 -23.02 -14.80 -47.02
N GLU A 234 -23.43 -14.78 -45.75
CA GLU A 234 -24.69 -14.18 -45.31
C GLU A 234 -24.59 -12.66 -45.10
N TYR A 235 -23.46 -12.16 -44.58
CA TYR A 235 -23.29 -10.75 -44.20
C TYR A 235 -22.20 -10.03 -45.02
N HIS A 236 -21.60 -10.70 -46.01
CA HIS A 236 -20.53 -10.16 -46.85
C HIS A 236 -19.32 -9.58 -46.08
N PHE A 237 -19.14 -10.01 -44.82
CA PHE A 237 -18.05 -9.57 -43.98
C PHE A 237 -16.81 -10.43 -44.21
N LYS A 238 -15.72 -9.80 -44.64
CA LYS A 238 -14.42 -10.46 -44.83
C LYS A 238 -13.60 -10.42 -43.54
N THR A 239 -13.50 -11.55 -42.87
CA THR A 239 -12.61 -11.71 -41.70
C THR A 239 -11.15 -11.56 -42.09
N LYS A 240 -10.45 -10.60 -41.46
CA LYS A 240 -9.01 -10.35 -41.62
C LYS A 240 -8.19 -10.94 -40.48
N VAL A 241 -8.74 -10.95 -39.26
CA VAL A 241 -8.03 -11.39 -38.05
C VAL A 241 -8.77 -12.55 -37.40
N LEU A 242 -8.05 -13.63 -37.10
CA LEU A 242 -8.54 -14.73 -36.29
C LEU A 242 -7.65 -14.90 -35.07
N ASN A 243 -8.23 -14.85 -33.88
CA ASN A 243 -7.53 -15.11 -32.63
C ASN A 243 -8.10 -16.37 -31.97
N LEU A 244 -7.25 -17.38 -31.76
CA LEU A 244 -7.62 -18.69 -31.21
C LEU A 244 -7.44 -18.76 -29.68
N GLY A 245 -7.12 -17.64 -29.04
CA GLY A 245 -6.96 -17.56 -27.61
C GLY A 245 -5.80 -18.42 -27.09
N GLY A 246 -5.84 -18.69 -25.79
CA GLY A 246 -4.76 -19.37 -25.07
C GLY A 246 -5.04 -20.82 -24.69
N GLY A 247 -4.64 -21.16 -23.46
CA GLY A 247 -4.99 -22.45 -22.85
C GLY A 247 -3.89 -23.51 -22.90
N PHE A 248 -2.75 -23.25 -23.54
CA PHE A 248 -1.63 -24.19 -23.62
C PHE A 248 -1.19 -24.71 -22.24
N ALA A 249 -1.12 -26.04 -22.11
CA ALA A 249 -0.79 -26.71 -20.87
C ALA A 249 0.67 -26.56 -20.45
N ILE A 250 0.91 -26.84 -19.17
CA ILE A 250 2.23 -27.08 -18.59
C ILE A 250 2.18 -28.32 -17.70
N LYS A 251 3.36 -28.77 -17.27
CA LYS A 251 3.53 -29.86 -16.31
C LYS A 251 3.48 -29.31 -14.88
N TYR A 252 2.56 -29.79 -14.05
CA TYR A 252 2.49 -29.47 -12.61
C TYR A 252 3.05 -30.60 -11.73
N THR A 253 2.89 -31.84 -12.19
CA THR A 253 3.30 -33.07 -11.50
C THR A 253 4.08 -34.00 -12.42
N PRO A 254 4.89 -34.95 -11.90
CA PRO A 254 5.56 -35.96 -12.71
C PRO A 254 4.62 -36.77 -13.62
N ASP A 255 3.38 -37.01 -13.17
CA ASP A 255 2.35 -37.79 -13.86
C ASP A 255 1.71 -37.05 -15.04
N ASP A 256 1.85 -35.72 -15.09
CA ASP A 256 1.36 -34.93 -16.23
C ASP A 256 2.17 -35.24 -17.49
N ILE A 257 1.48 -35.28 -18.63
CA ILE A 257 2.09 -35.54 -19.94
C ILE A 257 3.00 -34.39 -20.35
N ASP A 258 4.15 -34.73 -20.93
CA ASP A 258 5.08 -33.75 -21.47
C ASP A 258 4.47 -33.01 -22.68
N ILE A 259 4.58 -31.68 -22.67
CA ILE A 259 3.92 -30.82 -23.65
C ILE A 259 4.90 -30.47 -24.77
N ASP A 260 4.68 -31.08 -25.95
CA ASP A 260 5.37 -30.68 -27.18
C ASP A 260 4.69 -29.45 -27.81
N LEU A 261 5.04 -28.27 -27.28
CA LEU A 261 4.53 -26.99 -27.76
C LEU A 261 4.78 -26.79 -29.25
N LYS A 262 5.95 -27.21 -29.76
CA LYS A 262 6.31 -27.06 -31.17
C LYS A 262 5.35 -27.84 -32.06
N THR A 263 5.05 -29.08 -31.72
CA THR A 263 4.11 -29.91 -32.47
C THR A 263 2.69 -29.34 -32.42
N ILE A 264 2.23 -28.86 -31.26
CA ILE A 264 0.91 -28.23 -31.12
C ILE A 264 0.80 -27.00 -32.03
N ILE A 265 1.77 -26.08 -31.96
CA ILE A 265 1.81 -24.85 -32.76
C ILE A 265 1.80 -25.17 -34.26
N ASN A 266 2.64 -26.12 -34.70
CA ASN A 266 2.69 -26.53 -36.11
C ASN A 266 1.37 -27.15 -36.59
N ASN A 267 0.70 -27.92 -35.73
CA ASN A 267 -0.59 -28.51 -36.05
C ASN A 267 -1.70 -27.46 -36.15
N ILE A 268 -1.66 -26.40 -35.33
CA ILE A 268 -2.55 -25.24 -35.43
C ILE A 268 -2.40 -24.59 -36.82
N ILE A 269 -1.18 -24.18 -37.20
CA ILE A 269 -0.92 -23.51 -38.49
C ILE A 269 -1.36 -24.38 -39.67
N ARG A 270 -0.98 -25.66 -39.69
CA ARG A 270 -1.39 -26.60 -40.75
C ARG A 270 -2.90 -26.73 -40.85
N THR A 271 -3.60 -26.75 -39.71
CA THR A 271 -5.06 -26.89 -39.67
C THR A 271 -5.76 -25.63 -40.14
N VAL A 272 -5.29 -24.45 -39.72
CA VAL A 272 -5.80 -23.15 -40.20
C VAL A 272 -5.65 -23.07 -41.72
N ASN A 273 -4.45 -23.36 -42.26
CA ASN A 273 -4.20 -23.32 -43.71
C ASN A 273 -5.13 -24.26 -44.49
N ARG A 274 -5.31 -25.48 -43.98
CA ARG A 274 -6.17 -26.49 -44.62
C ARG A 274 -7.64 -26.09 -44.58
N ASP A 275 -8.17 -25.72 -43.42
CA ASP A 275 -9.62 -25.56 -43.23
C ASP A 275 -10.12 -24.20 -43.73
N LEU A 276 -9.33 -23.12 -43.63
CA LEU A 276 -9.63 -21.86 -44.32
C LEU A 276 -9.54 -22.02 -45.84
N GLY A 277 -8.48 -22.70 -46.33
CA GLY A 277 -8.29 -22.94 -47.76
C GLY A 277 -9.41 -23.76 -48.39
N ARG A 278 -9.89 -24.81 -47.71
CA ARG A 278 -11.05 -25.61 -48.13
C ARG A 278 -12.33 -24.79 -48.26
N ASN A 279 -12.49 -23.76 -47.43
CA ASN A 279 -13.64 -22.86 -47.46
C ASN A 279 -13.44 -21.65 -48.39
N GLY A 280 -12.32 -21.57 -49.11
CA GLY A 280 -11.99 -20.43 -49.97
C GLY A 280 -11.73 -19.13 -49.21
N LEU A 281 -11.42 -19.22 -47.92
CA LEU A 281 -11.22 -18.08 -47.03
C LEU A 281 -9.73 -17.68 -46.97
N LYS A 282 -9.49 -16.39 -46.77
CA LYS A 282 -8.16 -15.83 -46.49
C LYS A 282 -8.26 -14.85 -45.33
N ILE A 283 -7.30 -14.94 -44.41
CA ILE A 283 -7.08 -14.00 -43.32
C ILE A 283 -5.77 -13.26 -43.55
N ASP A 284 -5.63 -12.09 -42.95
CA ASP A 284 -4.40 -11.28 -42.97
C ASP A 284 -3.53 -11.58 -41.73
N LYS A 285 -4.15 -12.00 -40.62
CA LYS A 285 -3.47 -12.24 -39.35
C LYS A 285 -4.11 -13.37 -38.53
N LEU A 286 -3.27 -14.19 -37.92
CA LEU A 286 -3.62 -15.21 -36.93
C LEU A 286 -2.94 -14.91 -35.58
N MET A 287 -3.71 -14.99 -34.49
CA MET A 287 -3.24 -14.75 -33.12
C MET A 287 -3.45 -15.97 -32.21
N ILE A 288 -2.58 -16.10 -31.21
CA ILE A 288 -2.72 -17.02 -30.05
C ILE A 288 -2.34 -16.30 -28.76
N GLU A 289 -2.91 -16.73 -27.63
CA GLU A 289 -2.81 -16.03 -26.34
C GLU A 289 -2.16 -16.86 -25.21
N PRO A 290 -0.91 -17.34 -25.36
CA PRO A 290 -0.24 -18.07 -24.29
C PRO A 290 0.03 -17.18 -23.06
N GLY A 291 -0.18 -17.75 -21.87
CA GLY A 291 0.22 -17.13 -20.60
C GLY A 291 0.85 -18.15 -19.68
N ARG A 292 0.06 -19.14 -19.24
CA ARG A 292 0.52 -20.26 -18.40
C ARG A 292 1.75 -20.96 -18.97
N SER A 293 1.76 -21.23 -20.27
CA SER A 293 2.85 -21.92 -20.97
C SER A 293 4.12 -21.10 -21.16
N ILE A 294 4.10 -19.81 -20.83
CA ILE A 294 5.28 -18.94 -20.89
C ILE A 294 5.93 -18.81 -19.52
N VAL A 295 5.13 -18.56 -18.47
CA VAL A 295 5.66 -18.22 -17.14
C VAL A 295 5.43 -19.30 -16.09
N GLY A 296 4.46 -20.20 -16.28
CA GLY A 296 4.00 -21.11 -15.25
C GLY A 296 5.07 -22.07 -14.76
N ASP A 297 5.62 -22.90 -15.66
CA ASP A 297 6.69 -23.87 -15.38
C ASP A 297 8.08 -23.23 -15.29
N ALA A 298 8.18 -21.91 -15.45
CA ALA A 298 9.40 -21.15 -15.19
C ALA A 298 9.47 -20.60 -13.75
N GLY A 299 8.36 -20.60 -13.01
CA GLY A 299 8.30 -20.09 -11.64
C GLY A 299 8.30 -21.20 -10.58
N ILE A 300 9.01 -20.95 -9.48
CA ILE A 300 8.96 -21.72 -8.24
C ILE A 300 8.64 -20.80 -7.07
N THR A 301 8.03 -21.33 -6.01
CA THR A 301 7.89 -20.62 -4.73
C THR A 301 8.71 -21.33 -3.68
N VAL A 302 9.57 -20.58 -2.97
CA VAL A 302 10.42 -21.05 -1.89
C VAL A 302 9.80 -20.66 -0.56
N TYR A 303 9.74 -21.62 0.36
CA TYR A 303 9.25 -21.45 1.72
C TYR A 303 10.29 -21.91 2.71
N LYS A 304 10.18 -21.43 3.95
CA LYS A 304 10.92 -21.96 5.09
C LYS A 304 10.01 -22.85 5.93
N VAL A 305 10.50 -24.06 6.24
CA VAL A 305 9.77 -25.01 7.08
C VAL A 305 9.81 -24.56 8.54
N GLY A 306 8.63 -24.36 9.13
CA GLY A 306 8.48 -23.97 10.53
C GLY A 306 8.44 -25.15 11.48
N SER A 307 7.57 -26.13 11.22
CA SER A 307 7.41 -27.32 12.06
C SER A 307 6.85 -28.51 11.29
N ILE A 308 7.00 -29.69 11.87
CA ILE A 308 6.46 -30.95 11.35
C ILE A 308 5.55 -31.54 12.41
N LYS A 309 4.40 -32.07 12.01
CA LYS A 309 3.44 -32.72 12.90
C LYS A 309 3.02 -34.06 12.33
N GLU A 310 3.04 -35.09 13.17
CA GLU A 310 2.34 -36.33 12.90
C GLU A 310 1.02 -36.33 13.68
N THR A 311 -0.08 -36.54 12.98
CA THR A 311 -1.39 -36.66 13.61
C THR A 311 -1.54 -38.03 14.25
N PHE A 312 -2.51 -38.19 15.15
CA PHE A 312 -2.84 -39.49 15.75
C PHE A 312 -3.15 -40.56 14.70
N GLY A 313 -3.72 -40.17 13.55
CA GLY A 313 -4.00 -41.06 12.43
C GLY A 313 -2.79 -41.36 11.52
N GLY A 314 -1.58 -40.97 11.91
CA GLY A 314 -0.35 -41.23 11.15
C GLY A 314 -0.10 -40.28 9.97
N LYS A 315 -1.00 -39.33 9.71
CA LYS A 315 -0.80 -38.33 8.66
C LYS A 315 0.26 -37.32 9.07
N LYS A 316 1.26 -37.10 8.21
CA LYS A 316 2.38 -36.18 8.44
C LYS A 316 2.14 -34.86 7.72
N TYR A 317 2.30 -33.76 8.45
CA TYR A 317 2.17 -32.40 7.97
C TYR A 317 3.50 -31.67 8.08
N VAL A 318 3.82 -30.89 7.06
CA VAL A 318 4.90 -29.90 7.06
C VAL A 318 4.25 -28.52 7.03
N PHE A 319 4.54 -27.70 8.03
CA PHE A 319 4.07 -26.32 8.09
C PHE A 319 5.12 -25.37 7.53
N ILE A 320 4.72 -24.55 6.57
CA ILE A 320 5.57 -23.57 5.89
C ILE A 320 5.19 -22.14 6.25
N ASP A 321 6.09 -21.19 5.99
CA ASP A 321 5.91 -19.77 6.33
C ASP A 321 5.05 -18.96 5.34
N GLY A 322 4.43 -19.63 4.37
CA GLY A 322 3.45 -19.09 3.42
C GLY A 322 2.10 -19.79 3.51
N GLY A 323 1.39 -19.90 2.40
CA GLY A 323 0.11 -20.60 2.31
C GLY A 323 -0.77 -20.09 1.18
N MET A 324 -2.08 -20.27 1.34
CA MET A 324 -3.10 -19.87 0.38
C MET A 324 -3.10 -18.36 0.06
N SER A 325 -2.48 -17.52 0.90
CA SER A 325 -2.26 -16.10 0.61
C SER A 325 -1.30 -15.86 -0.54
N ASP A 326 -0.32 -16.74 -0.79
CA ASP A 326 0.62 -16.63 -1.91
C ASP A 326 0.33 -17.64 -3.04
N ASN A 327 -0.36 -18.74 -2.75
CA ASN A 327 -0.83 -19.71 -3.73
C ASN A 327 -2.21 -20.26 -3.36
N ILE A 328 -3.27 -19.55 -3.75
CA ILE A 328 -4.67 -19.91 -3.49
C ILE A 328 -5.17 -21.08 -4.35
N ARG A 329 -4.43 -21.46 -5.40
CA ARG A 329 -4.92 -22.38 -6.44
C ARG A 329 -5.28 -23.79 -5.95
N PRO A 330 -4.59 -24.39 -4.97
CA PRO A 330 -5.01 -25.67 -4.39
C PRO A 330 -6.38 -25.58 -3.75
N ALA A 331 -6.62 -24.57 -2.90
CA ALA A 331 -7.92 -24.38 -2.26
C ALA A 331 -9.03 -24.06 -3.28
N LEU A 332 -8.76 -23.18 -4.24
CA LEU A 332 -9.77 -22.68 -5.19
C LEU A 332 -10.09 -23.67 -6.33
N TYR A 333 -9.08 -24.35 -6.86
CA TYR A 333 -9.19 -25.18 -8.06
C TYR A 333 -8.85 -26.65 -7.83
N GLN A 334 -8.51 -27.04 -6.60
CA GLN A 334 -7.97 -28.37 -6.31
C GLN A 334 -6.72 -28.66 -7.16
N ALA A 335 -5.96 -27.60 -7.46
CA ALA A 335 -4.76 -27.69 -8.28
C ALA A 335 -3.68 -28.50 -7.55
N LYS A 336 -3.15 -29.52 -8.24
CA LYS A 336 -2.05 -30.33 -7.74
C LYS A 336 -0.71 -29.64 -8.01
N TYR A 337 0.21 -29.78 -7.07
CA TYR A 337 1.58 -29.30 -7.16
C TYR A 337 2.55 -30.37 -6.69
N THR A 338 3.78 -30.28 -7.14
CA THR A 338 4.91 -31.07 -6.61
C THR A 338 5.85 -30.15 -5.83
N ALA A 339 6.54 -30.72 -4.84
CA ALA A 339 7.51 -30.01 -4.04
C ALA A 339 8.82 -30.79 -3.88
N SER A 340 9.88 -30.09 -3.44
CA SER A 340 11.17 -30.69 -3.09
C SER A 340 11.85 -29.87 -1.97
N ILE A 341 12.80 -30.48 -1.28
CA ILE A 341 13.66 -29.78 -0.31
C ILE A 341 14.88 -29.23 -1.06
N ALA A 342 15.04 -27.91 -1.13
CA ALA A 342 16.08 -27.27 -1.94
C ALA A 342 17.49 -27.39 -1.33
N ASN A 343 17.62 -27.41 -0.01
CA ASN A 343 18.92 -27.48 0.68
C ASN A 343 19.40 -28.91 0.97
N ARG A 344 18.57 -29.92 0.69
CA ARG A 344 18.86 -31.36 0.81
C ARG A 344 18.02 -32.14 -0.19
N PHE A 345 18.38 -32.04 -1.45
CA PHE A 345 17.53 -32.43 -2.58
C PHE A 345 17.27 -33.94 -2.66
N TYR A 346 18.34 -34.74 -2.52
CA TYR A 346 18.32 -36.19 -2.47
C TYR A 346 18.26 -36.69 -1.02
N SER A 347 17.55 -37.79 -0.83
CA SER A 347 17.42 -38.49 0.44
C SER A 347 17.32 -39.99 0.19
N ASP A 348 17.93 -40.80 1.08
CA ASP A 348 17.84 -42.26 1.04
C ASP A 348 16.53 -42.78 1.70
N GLU A 349 15.80 -41.91 2.40
CA GLU A 349 14.54 -42.23 3.08
C GLU A 349 13.44 -41.26 2.64
N GLU A 350 12.32 -41.78 2.14
CA GLU A 350 11.18 -40.97 1.73
C GLU A 350 9.95 -41.19 2.63
N ASN A 351 9.21 -40.11 2.85
CA ASN A 351 7.95 -40.09 3.59
C ASN A 351 6.92 -39.27 2.81
N ILE A 352 5.65 -39.58 3.02
CA ILE A 352 4.54 -38.83 2.42
C ILE A 352 4.11 -37.73 3.40
N TYR A 353 3.99 -36.50 2.89
CA TYR A 353 3.60 -35.32 3.65
C TYR A 353 2.50 -34.52 2.95
N ASP A 354 1.60 -33.95 3.75
CA ASP A 354 0.82 -32.78 3.33
C ASP A 354 1.59 -31.51 3.69
N ILE A 355 1.63 -30.56 2.76
CA ILE A 355 2.29 -29.26 2.92
C ILE A 355 1.21 -28.23 3.22
N ALA A 356 1.16 -27.78 4.47
CA ALA A 356 0.17 -26.81 4.96
C ALA A 356 0.82 -25.45 5.21
N GLY A 357 0.08 -24.38 4.91
CA GLY A 357 0.50 -23.03 5.25
C GLY A 357 0.30 -22.70 6.73
N LYS A 358 0.53 -21.43 7.07
CA LYS A 358 0.43 -20.91 8.45
C LYS A 358 -0.89 -20.17 8.75
N LEU A 359 -1.80 -20.11 7.80
CA LEU A 359 -3.01 -19.28 7.88
C LEU A 359 -4.08 -20.01 8.70
N CYS A 360 -4.99 -19.24 9.29
CA CYS A 360 -6.02 -19.76 10.19
C CYS A 360 -7.23 -20.28 9.40
N GLU A 361 -6.97 -21.16 8.43
CA GLU A 361 -7.98 -21.77 7.57
C GLU A 361 -7.65 -23.25 7.38
N SER A 362 -8.65 -24.12 7.56
CA SER A 362 -8.49 -25.57 7.42
C SER A 362 -8.09 -25.98 6.01
N GLY A 363 -8.50 -25.21 5.01
CA GLY A 363 -8.15 -25.37 3.60
C GLY A 363 -6.79 -24.80 3.20
N ASP A 364 -5.98 -24.27 4.14
CA ASP A 364 -4.63 -23.75 3.85
C ASP A 364 -3.62 -24.89 3.63
N ILE A 365 -3.82 -25.62 2.54
CA ILE A 365 -2.98 -26.73 2.10
C ILE A 365 -2.50 -26.45 0.70
N ILE A 366 -1.17 -26.41 0.52
CA ILE A 366 -0.54 -26.07 -0.75
C ILE A 366 -0.34 -27.30 -1.64
N ALA A 367 -0.11 -28.46 -1.03
CA ALA A 367 0.05 -29.71 -1.75
C ALA A 367 -0.26 -30.90 -0.84
N HIS A 368 -0.89 -31.93 -1.40
CA HIS A 368 -1.26 -33.16 -0.72
C HIS A 368 -0.38 -34.32 -1.16
N ASP A 369 -0.14 -35.25 -0.24
CA ASP A 369 0.49 -36.55 -0.51
C ASP A 369 1.85 -36.43 -1.25
N ILE A 370 2.68 -35.48 -0.84
CA ILE A 370 3.99 -35.25 -1.46
C ILE A 370 5.04 -36.16 -0.84
N MET A 371 5.69 -36.94 -1.70
CA MET A 371 6.84 -37.77 -1.34
C MET A 371 8.08 -36.87 -1.21
N LEU A 372 8.64 -36.80 0.00
CA LEU A 372 9.84 -36.02 0.32
C LEU A 372 10.79 -36.84 1.18
N GLY A 373 12.07 -36.47 1.14
CA GLY A 373 13.03 -36.87 2.17
C GLY A 373 12.56 -36.48 3.58
N LYS A 374 13.22 -37.00 4.62
CA LYS A 374 12.90 -36.60 6.01
C LYS A 374 13.04 -35.08 6.20
N VAL A 375 11.90 -34.41 6.32
CA VAL A 375 11.80 -32.95 6.46
C VAL A 375 12.25 -32.52 7.86
N GLN A 376 13.01 -31.41 7.91
CA GLN A 376 13.51 -30.81 9.15
C GLN A 376 13.05 -29.35 9.26
N LYS A 377 12.99 -28.84 10.49
CA LYS A 377 12.78 -27.42 10.74
C LYS A 377 13.89 -26.61 10.05
N ASP A 378 13.53 -25.43 9.56
CA ASP A 378 14.40 -24.48 8.85
C ASP A 378 14.87 -24.95 7.45
N ASP A 379 14.32 -26.05 6.93
CA ASP A 379 14.50 -26.42 5.52
C ASP A 379 13.90 -25.40 4.57
N TYR A 380 14.50 -25.31 3.38
CA TYR A 380 13.94 -24.58 2.26
C TYR A 380 13.12 -25.53 1.39
N LEU A 381 11.80 -25.46 1.50
CA LEU A 381 10.88 -26.23 0.68
C LEU A 381 10.49 -25.42 -0.56
N ILE A 382 10.48 -26.03 -1.73
CA ILE A 382 10.03 -25.39 -2.97
C ILE A 382 8.79 -26.06 -3.53
N THR A 383 7.88 -25.28 -4.11
CA THR A 383 6.82 -25.77 -5.00
C THR A 383 7.10 -25.35 -6.43
N TYR A 384 6.94 -26.28 -7.37
CA TYR A 384 7.18 -26.02 -8.79
C TYR A 384 5.96 -25.42 -9.49
N ALA A 385 6.16 -24.87 -10.68
CA ALA A 385 5.10 -24.42 -11.58
C ALA A 385 4.18 -23.32 -11.01
N THR A 386 4.72 -22.45 -10.15
CA THR A 386 3.98 -21.36 -9.49
C THR A 386 4.05 -20.03 -10.22
N GLY A 387 4.66 -19.97 -11.41
CA GLY A 387 4.86 -18.71 -12.12
C GLY A 387 3.62 -18.14 -12.81
N ALA A 388 2.48 -18.86 -12.79
CA ALA A 388 1.23 -18.40 -13.40
C ALA A 388 0.08 -18.47 -12.38
N TYR A 389 -0.64 -17.37 -12.23
CA TYR A 389 -1.86 -17.25 -11.41
C TYR A 389 -1.65 -17.48 -9.90
N CYS A 390 -0.41 -17.51 -9.41
CA CYS A 390 -0.11 -17.48 -7.98
C CYS A 390 0.00 -16.03 -7.51
N TYR A 391 1.05 -15.31 -7.95
CA TYR A 391 1.26 -13.92 -7.54
C TYR A 391 0.08 -12.97 -7.86
N PRO A 392 -0.55 -13.03 -9.06
CA PRO A 392 -1.70 -12.16 -9.36
C PRO A 392 -2.91 -12.43 -8.46
N MET A 393 -3.00 -13.62 -7.87
CA MET A 393 -4.06 -14.02 -6.94
C MET A 393 -3.59 -13.99 -5.47
N ALA A 394 -2.40 -13.44 -5.20
CA ALA A 394 -1.91 -13.31 -3.85
C ALA A 394 -2.73 -12.26 -3.07
N SER A 395 -2.93 -12.50 -1.77
CA SER A 395 -3.76 -11.69 -0.89
C SER A 395 -3.10 -11.42 0.45
N ASN A 396 -3.64 -10.47 1.21
CA ASN A 396 -3.26 -10.20 2.58
C ASN A 396 -4.16 -10.94 3.60
N TYR A 397 -4.68 -12.13 3.25
CA TYR A 397 -5.49 -12.92 4.19
C TYR A 397 -4.67 -13.23 5.47
N ASN A 398 -5.30 -13.08 6.64
CA ASN A 398 -4.66 -13.02 7.96
C ASN A 398 -3.50 -12.01 8.06
N SER A 399 -3.58 -10.89 7.34
CA SER A 399 -2.54 -9.85 7.30
C SER A 399 -1.17 -10.39 6.87
N ALA A 400 -1.15 -11.44 6.06
CA ALA A 400 0.08 -11.94 5.44
C ALA A 400 0.63 -10.88 4.47
N LEU A 401 1.94 -10.65 4.52
CA LEU A 401 2.63 -9.74 3.59
C LEU A 401 2.82 -10.46 2.25
N ARG A 402 2.47 -9.82 1.13
CA ARG A 402 2.71 -10.41 -0.19
C ARG A 402 4.21 -10.63 -0.41
N PRO A 403 4.59 -11.77 -0.98
CA PRO A 403 6.00 -12.15 -1.10
C PRO A 403 6.75 -11.27 -2.11
N ALA A 404 8.09 -11.21 -1.98
CA ALA A 404 8.90 -10.67 -3.06
C ALA A 404 8.84 -11.59 -4.29
N VAL A 405 9.10 -11.01 -5.46
CA VAL A 405 9.30 -11.74 -6.72
C VAL A 405 10.65 -11.38 -7.31
N VAL A 406 11.45 -12.40 -7.63
CA VAL A 406 12.76 -12.26 -8.24
C VAL A 406 12.86 -13.04 -9.55
N PHE A 407 13.56 -12.46 -10.52
CA PHE A 407 13.90 -13.09 -11.79
C PHE A 407 15.40 -13.40 -11.80
N VAL A 408 15.76 -14.62 -12.19
CA VAL A 408 17.14 -15.08 -12.27
C VAL A 408 17.52 -15.33 -13.72
N LYS A 409 18.60 -14.68 -14.16
CA LYS A 409 19.18 -14.81 -15.50
C LYS A 409 20.69 -14.97 -15.41
N GLY A 410 21.17 -16.21 -15.52
CA GLY A 410 22.59 -16.52 -15.32
C GLY A 410 23.02 -16.10 -13.91
N ASP A 411 24.01 -15.21 -13.81
CA ASP A 411 24.51 -14.70 -12.53
C ASP A 411 23.71 -13.51 -11.97
N ASN A 412 22.72 -13.00 -12.70
CA ASN A 412 21.97 -11.82 -12.28
C ASN A 412 20.65 -12.20 -11.60
N ILE A 413 20.41 -11.61 -10.42
CA ILE A 413 19.12 -11.67 -9.72
C ILE A 413 18.50 -10.28 -9.73
N LYS A 414 17.31 -10.16 -10.31
CA LYS A 414 16.54 -8.91 -10.34
C LYS A 414 15.30 -9.03 -9.46
N VAL A 415 15.16 -8.13 -8.49
CA VAL A 415 13.88 -7.97 -7.76
C VAL A 415 12.92 -7.23 -8.68
N VAL A 416 11.85 -7.92 -9.10
CA VAL A 416 10.83 -7.36 -9.99
C VAL A 416 9.62 -6.86 -9.21
N ILE A 417 9.37 -7.44 -8.03
CA ILE A 417 8.39 -6.95 -7.06
C ILE A 417 9.01 -7.04 -5.67
N LYS A 418 8.96 -5.92 -4.93
CA LYS A 418 9.42 -5.86 -3.55
C LYS A 418 8.42 -6.58 -2.65
N ARG A 419 8.92 -7.16 -1.56
CA ARG A 419 8.08 -7.66 -0.46
C ARG A 419 7.32 -6.50 0.15
N GLU A 420 6.06 -6.73 0.51
CA GLU A 420 5.29 -5.78 1.31
C GLU A 420 5.86 -5.70 2.73
N GLU A 421 5.88 -4.50 3.30
CA GLU A 421 6.22 -4.27 4.70
C GLU A 421 4.94 -4.06 5.52
N TYR A 422 5.02 -4.06 6.86
CA TYR A 422 3.82 -3.89 7.69
C TYR A 422 3.06 -2.59 7.41
N CYS A 423 3.75 -1.52 7.03
CA CYS A 423 3.12 -0.26 6.65
C CYS A 423 2.25 -0.38 5.38
N ASP A 424 2.53 -1.33 4.49
CA ASP A 424 1.69 -1.57 3.31
C ASP A 424 0.30 -2.09 3.66
N LEU A 425 0.14 -2.77 4.80
CA LEU A 425 -1.14 -3.34 5.23
C LEU A 425 -2.17 -2.28 5.58
N VAL A 426 -1.71 -1.12 6.08
CA VAL A 426 -2.54 -0.03 6.59
C VAL A 426 -2.45 1.23 5.74
N LYS A 427 -1.75 1.19 4.60
CA LYS A 427 -1.53 2.38 3.74
C LYS A 427 -2.81 3.00 3.22
N ASN A 428 -3.88 2.20 3.10
CA ASN A 428 -5.20 2.63 2.65
C ASN A 428 -6.19 2.79 3.82
N ASP A 429 -5.76 2.50 5.05
CA ASP A 429 -6.60 2.58 6.23
C ASP A 429 -6.51 3.99 6.80
N LEU A 430 -7.66 4.62 6.99
CA LEU A 430 -7.73 5.93 7.65
C LEU A 430 -7.50 5.73 9.15
N ILE A 431 -6.30 6.05 9.61
CA ILE A 431 -6.03 6.16 11.05
C ILE A 431 -6.51 7.55 11.47
N THR A 432 -7.49 7.64 12.37
CA THR A 432 -7.86 8.93 12.97
C THR A 432 -6.69 9.42 13.83
N PRO A 433 -5.98 10.48 13.44
CA PRO A 433 -4.83 10.96 14.20
C PRO A 433 -5.31 11.46 15.56
N LYS A 434 -4.57 11.08 16.60
CA LYS A 434 -4.75 11.59 17.96
C LYS A 434 -3.76 12.72 18.16
N VAL A 435 -4.19 13.79 18.82
CA VAL A 435 -3.31 14.89 19.22
C VAL A 435 -3.18 14.92 20.74
N PHE A 436 -1.95 15.02 21.22
CA PHE A 436 -1.62 15.40 22.59
C PHE A 436 -1.13 16.84 22.54
N ASP A 437 -2.00 17.78 22.89
CA ASP A 437 -1.68 19.20 22.88
C ASP A 437 -0.83 19.54 24.10
N ILE A 438 0.43 19.91 23.89
CA ILE A 438 1.40 20.04 24.98
C ILE A 438 1.35 21.41 25.67
N HIS A 439 0.38 22.26 25.33
CA HIS A 439 0.17 23.53 26.01
C HIS A 439 -1.26 24.09 25.80
N THR A 440 -2.00 24.30 26.90
CA THR A 440 -3.30 25.00 26.88
C THR A 440 -3.58 25.70 28.21
N ASP A 441 -4.08 26.93 28.18
CA ASP A 441 -4.40 27.73 29.38
C ASP A 441 -5.78 27.47 30.00
N ILE A 442 -6.26 26.24 29.88
CA ILE A 442 -7.59 25.84 30.34
C ILE A 442 -7.76 26.06 31.85
N LEU A 443 -6.73 25.82 32.68
CA LEU A 443 -6.89 25.99 34.13
C LEU A 443 -7.08 27.47 34.50
N TYR A 444 -6.43 28.38 33.78
CA TYR A 444 -6.57 29.81 34.01
C TYR A 444 -7.96 30.31 33.62
N ASP A 445 -8.48 29.87 32.46
CA ASP A 445 -9.85 30.17 32.04
C ASP A 445 -10.88 29.65 33.07
N LEU A 446 -10.74 28.40 33.53
CA LEU A 446 -11.60 27.85 34.58
C LEU A 446 -11.54 28.70 35.86
N HIS A 447 -10.36 29.10 36.30
CA HIS A 447 -10.21 29.93 37.50
C HIS A 447 -10.87 31.30 37.35
N THR A 448 -10.56 32.02 36.27
CA THR A 448 -11.01 33.40 36.06
C THR A 448 -12.54 33.47 35.90
N LYS A 449 -13.13 32.55 35.13
CA LYS A 449 -14.59 32.51 34.92
C LYS A 449 -15.38 32.12 36.17
N VAL A 450 -14.85 31.21 36.99
CA VAL A 450 -15.44 30.94 38.31
C VAL A 450 -15.41 32.19 39.19
N LYS A 451 -14.32 32.97 39.14
CA LYS A 451 -14.20 34.22 39.91
C LYS A 451 -15.16 35.31 39.43
N GLU A 452 -15.49 35.32 38.14
CA GLU A 452 -16.51 36.17 37.51
C GLU A 452 -17.95 35.69 37.79
N GLY A 453 -18.12 34.50 38.39
CA GLY A 453 -19.42 33.94 38.76
C GLY A 453 -20.06 33.03 37.71
N GLU A 454 -19.34 32.68 36.65
CA GLU A 454 -19.75 31.67 35.67
C GLU A 454 -19.74 30.28 36.31
N LYS A 455 -20.70 29.43 35.92
CA LYS A 455 -20.80 28.03 36.36
C LYS A 455 -20.65 27.10 35.18
N ASP A 456 -20.13 25.90 35.43
CA ASP A 456 -19.98 24.84 34.43
C ASP A 456 -19.06 25.24 33.25
N ARG A 457 -18.08 26.12 33.50
CA ARG A 457 -17.16 26.63 32.46
C ARG A 457 -16.46 25.50 31.71
N PHE A 458 -16.18 24.39 32.39
CA PHE A 458 -15.56 23.21 31.78
C PHE A 458 -16.36 22.62 30.60
N LEU A 459 -17.70 22.74 30.59
CA LEU A 459 -18.54 22.27 29.47
C LEU A 459 -18.24 22.98 28.14
N TYR A 460 -17.73 24.22 28.19
CA TYR A 460 -17.27 24.94 27.00
C TYR A 460 -16.13 24.18 26.33
N HIS A 461 -15.09 23.82 27.11
CA HIS A 461 -13.92 23.07 26.64
C HIS A 461 -14.28 21.65 26.20
N VAL A 462 -15.17 20.97 26.95
CA VAL A 462 -15.63 19.60 26.60
C VAL A 462 -16.17 19.54 25.18
N LYS A 463 -17.02 20.50 24.78
CA LYS A 463 -17.62 20.52 23.44
C LYS A 463 -16.55 20.61 22.35
N GLN A 464 -15.50 21.40 22.56
CA GLN A 464 -14.43 21.53 21.56
C GLN A 464 -13.56 20.27 21.49
N LEU A 465 -13.15 19.75 22.65
CA LEU A 465 -12.28 18.58 22.75
C LEU A 465 -12.94 17.27 22.30
N GLN A 466 -14.26 17.14 22.49
CA GLN A 466 -15.04 16.02 21.95
C GLN A 466 -15.13 16.07 20.43
N ASN A 467 -15.28 17.26 19.85
CA ASN A 467 -15.47 17.48 18.42
C ASN A 467 -14.15 17.67 17.65
N GLY A 468 -13.00 17.39 18.28
CA GLY A 468 -11.67 17.50 17.67
C GLY A 468 -10.81 16.23 17.84
N PRO A 469 -9.65 16.18 17.15
CA PRO A 469 -8.70 15.07 17.25
C PRO A 469 -7.85 15.09 18.52
N ILE A 470 -7.98 16.12 19.37
CA ILE A 470 -7.25 16.23 20.65
C ILE A 470 -7.78 15.17 21.63
N LYS A 471 -6.87 14.35 22.16
CA LYS A 471 -7.15 13.26 23.13
C LYS A 471 -6.24 13.31 24.35
N GLY A 472 -5.29 14.23 24.39
CA GLY A 472 -4.54 14.55 25.60
C GLY A 472 -4.12 16.01 25.61
N GLY A 473 -3.83 16.52 26.80
CA GLY A 473 -3.51 17.92 27.02
C GLY A 473 -2.55 18.13 28.17
N LEU A 474 -1.69 19.14 28.05
CA LEU A 474 -1.00 19.76 29.17
C LEU A 474 -1.75 21.05 29.52
N TRP A 475 -2.53 21.02 30.60
CA TRP A 475 -3.38 22.14 31.01
C TRP A 475 -2.65 23.01 32.03
N THR A 476 -2.36 24.25 31.67
CA THR A 476 -1.58 25.21 32.44
C THR A 476 -2.46 26.17 33.23
N MET A 477 -1.98 26.50 34.44
CA MET A 477 -2.42 27.69 35.17
C MET A 477 -1.48 28.85 34.80
N TYR A 478 -1.99 29.78 34.00
CA TYR A 478 -1.34 31.03 33.62
C TYR A 478 -1.29 32.02 34.78
N SER A 479 -0.13 32.67 34.97
CA SER A 479 0.14 33.57 36.10
C SER A 479 0.51 35.01 35.67
N PRO A 480 -0.38 35.77 34.99
CA PRO A 480 -0.07 37.12 34.47
C PRO A 480 0.05 38.21 35.53
N ASP A 481 -0.69 38.06 36.62
CA ASP A 481 -0.92 39.08 37.65
C ASP A 481 -0.68 38.51 39.05
N ASP A 482 -0.75 39.33 40.10
CA ASP A 482 -0.57 38.88 41.48
C ASP A 482 -1.84 38.20 42.02
N PHE A 483 -1.75 36.91 42.34
CA PHE A 483 -2.80 36.14 43.00
C PHE A 483 -2.24 34.96 43.81
N ASP A 484 -3.08 34.36 44.64
CA ASP A 484 -2.75 33.10 45.33
C ASP A 484 -2.79 31.93 44.33
N LEU A 485 -1.60 31.56 43.82
CA LEU A 485 -1.45 30.51 42.83
C LEU A 485 -2.01 29.15 43.29
N ILE A 486 -1.83 28.80 44.56
CA ILE A 486 -2.28 27.51 45.10
C ILE A 486 -3.80 27.49 45.15
N GLU A 487 -4.43 28.58 45.60
CA GLU A 487 -5.89 28.65 45.66
C GLU A 487 -6.52 28.73 44.27
N ALA A 488 -5.89 29.43 43.32
CA ALA A 488 -6.32 29.44 41.93
C ALA A 488 -6.30 28.03 41.32
N CYS A 489 -5.21 27.28 41.53
CA CYS A 489 -5.11 25.88 41.08
C CYS A 489 -6.22 25.00 41.69
N LYS A 490 -6.46 25.11 42.99
CA LYS A 490 -7.55 24.36 43.65
C LYS A 490 -8.93 24.74 43.12
N THR A 491 -9.14 26.00 42.77
CA THR A 491 -10.40 26.49 42.18
C THR A 491 -10.63 25.85 40.82
N ALA A 492 -9.65 25.93 39.92
CA ALA A 492 -9.77 25.34 38.58
C ALA A 492 -9.97 23.82 38.62
N LEU A 493 -9.22 23.10 39.48
CA LEU A 493 -9.32 21.64 39.59
C LEU A 493 -10.70 21.15 40.04
N LYS A 494 -11.48 21.96 40.77
CA LYS A 494 -12.85 21.60 41.19
C LYS A 494 -13.86 21.61 40.05
N GLU A 495 -13.60 22.36 38.98
CA GLU A 495 -14.49 22.47 37.82
C GLU A 495 -14.35 21.29 36.84
N ILE A 496 -13.26 20.52 36.94
CA ILE A 496 -12.93 19.47 35.97
C ILE A 496 -13.71 18.18 36.26
N ASP A 497 -14.58 17.78 35.33
CA ASP A 497 -15.22 16.46 35.30
C ASP A 497 -14.78 15.64 34.08
N LEU A 498 -13.74 14.82 34.23
CA LEU A 498 -13.20 14.00 33.14
C LEU A 498 -14.13 12.88 32.65
N ASN A 499 -15.24 12.59 33.34
CA ASN A 499 -16.23 11.65 32.79
C ASN A 499 -16.88 12.18 31.52
N LEU A 500 -16.84 13.51 31.33
CA LEU A 500 -17.28 14.17 30.11
C LEU A 500 -16.28 14.04 28.95
N LEU A 501 -15.05 13.55 29.20
CA LEU A 501 -14.02 13.33 28.19
C LEU A 501 -13.44 11.90 28.28
N PRO A 502 -14.19 10.86 27.87
CA PRO A 502 -13.75 9.47 27.98
C PRO A 502 -12.40 9.22 27.30
N GLY A 503 -11.50 8.57 28.02
CA GLY A 503 -10.14 8.26 27.55
C GLY A 503 -9.19 9.46 27.38
N PHE A 504 -9.62 10.70 27.69
CA PHE A 504 -8.76 11.88 27.60
C PHE A 504 -7.71 11.88 28.71
N GLN A 505 -6.50 12.33 28.40
CA GLN A 505 -5.35 12.26 29.30
C GLN A 505 -4.79 13.65 29.57
N VAL A 506 -4.61 14.01 30.85
CA VAL A 506 -4.17 15.35 31.23
C VAL A 506 -2.94 15.32 32.12
N ILE A 507 -1.98 16.18 31.77
CA ILE A 507 -0.88 16.63 32.62
C ILE A 507 -1.23 18.04 33.10
N LEU A 508 -1.03 18.30 34.39
CA LEU A 508 -1.26 19.62 34.98
C LEU A 508 0.05 20.41 35.00
N GLY A 509 0.00 21.64 34.49
CA GLY A 509 1.16 22.52 34.29
C GLY A 509 0.99 23.91 34.90
N LEU A 510 2.08 24.66 34.96
CA LEU A 510 2.14 26.02 35.52
C LEU A 510 2.88 26.92 34.53
N GLU A 511 2.25 28.00 34.11
CA GLU A 511 2.86 29.02 33.25
C GLU A 511 3.22 30.25 34.09
N GLY A 512 4.51 30.34 34.40
CA GLY A 512 5.08 31.36 35.27
C GLY A 512 4.92 31.04 36.76
N LEU A 513 6.01 31.20 37.50
CA LEU A 513 6.06 30.93 38.95
C LEU A 513 6.25 32.19 39.78
N ARG A 514 6.02 33.39 39.23
CA ARG A 514 6.16 34.67 39.97
C ARG A 514 5.39 34.69 41.30
N ASN A 515 4.22 34.05 41.33
CA ASN A 515 3.33 34.00 42.49
C ASN A 515 3.69 32.91 43.52
N LEU A 516 4.68 32.07 43.23
CA LEU A 516 5.20 31.10 44.19
C LEU A 516 5.96 31.86 45.29
N GLN A 517 5.57 31.73 46.57
CA GLN A 517 6.16 32.56 47.62
C GLN A 517 7.62 32.16 47.91
N LYS A 518 7.89 30.86 47.98
CA LYS A 518 9.24 30.29 48.12
C LYS A 518 9.41 29.05 47.22
N PRO A 519 10.64 28.70 46.80
CA PRO A 519 10.89 27.52 45.97
C PRO A 519 10.22 26.24 46.47
N GLU A 520 10.16 26.02 47.78
CA GLU A 520 9.58 24.82 48.40
C GLU A 520 8.08 24.66 48.18
N ASP A 521 7.36 25.74 47.88
CA ASP A 521 5.91 25.66 47.65
C ASP A 521 5.57 24.87 46.37
N ILE A 522 6.55 24.61 45.50
CA ILE A 522 6.37 23.73 44.34
C ILE A 522 5.99 22.30 44.77
N GLU A 523 6.42 21.85 45.95
CA GLU A 523 6.04 20.54 46.49
C GLU A 523 4.54 20.48 46.80
N VAL A 524 3.92 21.61 47.18
CA VAL A 524 2.47 21.69 47.42
C VAL A 524 1.71 21.50 46.11
N LEU A 525 2.13 22.19 45.04
CA LEU A 525 1.53 22.04 43.72
C LEU A 525 1.78 20.64 43.15
N TYR A 526 2.95 20.07 43.35
CA TYR A 526 3.23 18.69 42.98
C TYR A 526 2.30 17.70 43.68
N ASN A 527 2.05 17.88 44.98
CA ASN A 527 1.10 17.05 45.72
C ASN A 527 -0.35 17.23 45.26
N LEU A 528 -0.70 18.37 44.66
CA LEU A 528 -1.99 18.60 43.99
C LEU A 528 -2.08 17.96 42.59
N GLY A 529 -0.98 17.41 42.06
CA GLY A 529 -0.96 16.72 40.77
C GLY A 529 -0.23 17.47 39.65
N PHE A 530 0.34 18.65 39.91
CA PHE A 530 1.11 19.38 38.90
C PHE A 530 2.43 18.65 38.62
N ARG A 531 2.75 18.47 37.34
CA ARG A 531 3.93 17.72 36.88
C ARG A 531 4.79 18.49 35.88
N HIS A 532 4.37 19.69 35.52
CA HIS A 532 5.05 20.59 34.59
C HIS A 532 5.09 22.00 35.18
N ALA A 533 6.16 22.76 34.92
CA ALA A 533 6.18 24.19 35.20
C ALA A 533 7.20 24.98 34.37
N MET A 534 6.89 26.26 34.13
CA MET A 534 7.77 27.28 33.56
C MET A 534 8.23 28.25 34.66
N LEU A 535 9.49 28.68 34.66
CA LEU A 535 9.99 29.58 35.70
C LEU A 535 9.38 30.98 35.63
N THR A 536 9.12 31.47 34.43
CA THR A 536 8.64 32.84 34.17
C THR A 536 7.46 32.81 33.21
N TRP A 537 6.66 33.87 33.22
CA TRP A 537 5.99 34.31 32.00
C TRP A 537 6.92 35.33 31.32
N ASN A 538 6.42 36.39 30.71
CA ASN A 538 7.21 37.35 29.95
C ASN A 538 8.08 38.27 30.84
N GLU A 539 7.77 38.36 32.12
CA GLU A 539 8.39 39.26 33.09
C GLU A 539 9.76 38.79 33.61
N GLU A 540 10.46 39.71 34.27
CA GLU A 540 11.52 39.36 35.23
C GLU A 540 10.89 38.99 36.57
N ASN A 541 11.32 37.87 37.17
CA ASN A 541 10.92 37.52 38.52
C ASN A 541 12.11 37.00 39.35
N LYS A 542 11.87 36.65 40.62
CA LYS A 542 12.92 36.20 41.55
C LYS A 542 13.64 34.91 41.14
N TYR A 543 13.16 34.19 40.14
CA TYR A 543 13.73 32.91 39.67
C TYR A 543 14.53 33.03 38.39
N ALA A 544 14.07 33.80 37.40
CA ALA A 544 14.75 33.97 36.12
C ALA A 544 14.22 35.20 35.34
N GLY A 545 14.86 35.51 34.21
CA GLY A 545 14.41 36.53 33.27
C GLY A 545 13.55 35.96 32.14
N GLY A 546 12.31 36.44 32.02
CA GLY A 546 11.45 36.18 30.88
C GLY A 546 11.81 37.04 29.66
N VAL A 547 11.14 36.82 28.52
CA VAL A 547 11.47 37.47 27.23
C VAL A 547 11.43 39.00 27.24
N LYS A 548 10.71 39.65 28.17
CA LYS A 548 10.68 41.12 28.34
C LYS A 548 11.66 41.63 29.41
N ALA A 549 12.38 40.75 30.10
CA ALA A 549 13.40 41.12 31.09
C ALA A 549 14.66 41.69 30.43
N ASP A 550 15.57 42.26 31.25
CA ASP A 550 16.91 42.64 30.77
C ASP A 550 17.60 41.41 30.14
N PRO A 551 18.13 41.50 28.90
CA PRO A 551 18.84 40.38 28.26
C PRO A 551 20.03 39.82 29.06
N ASN A 552 20.58 40.60 30.00
CA ASN A 552 21.66 40.17 30.90
C ASN A 552 21.14 39.55 32.20
N TYR A 553 19.85 39.66 32.50
CA TYR A 553 19.21 39.00 33.63
C TYR A 553 18.88 37.55 33.28
N GLY A 554 19.46 36.63 34.04
CA GLY A 554 19.40 35.19 33.78
C GLY A 554 18.78 34.41 34.93
N LEU A 555 19.16 33.14 35.03
CA LEU A 555 18.74 32.26 36.12
C LEU A 555 19.35 32.73 37.45
N THR A 556 18.52 32.97 38.46
CA THR A 556 18.95 33.39 39.80
C THR A 556 19.31 32.19 40.69
N ASP A 557 19.92 32.43 41.85
CA ASP A 557 20.18 31.37 42.84
C ASP A 557 18.89 30.78 43.43
N GLN A 558 17.82 31.57 43.54
CA GLN A 558 16.51 31.02 43.89
C GLN A 558 15.94 30.16 42.76
N GLY A 559 16.15 30.55 41.50
CA GLY A 559 15.79 29.76 40.33
C GLY A 559 16.50 28.40 40.31
N LYS A 560 17.82 28.38 40.56
CA LYS A 560 18.60 27.12 40.69
C LYS A 560 18.04 26.22 41.79
N LYS A 561 17.69 26.80 42.96
CA LYS A 561 17.08 26.05 44.07
C LYS A 561 15.73 25.45 43.67
N LEU A 562 14.90 26.20 42.96
CA LEU A 562 13.62 25.74 42.45
C LEU A 562 13.78 24.63 41.41
N LEU A 563 14.71 24.77 40.46
CA LEU A 563 15.03 23.73 39.48
C LEU A 563 15.52 22.44 40.13
N SER A 564 16.37 22.53 41.16
CA SER A 564 16.78 21.35 41.96
C SER A 564 15.58 20.61 42.56
N LEU A 565 14.58 21.33 43.05
CA LEU A 565 13.36 20.73 43.61
C LEU A 565 12.52 20.09 42.49
N MET A 566 12.32 20.78 41.37
CA MET A 566 11.59 20.27 40.21
C MET A 566 12.24 19.00 39.64
N GLU A 567 13.57 18.97 39.52
CA GLU A 567 14.32 17.80 39.05
C GLU A 567 14.17 16.60 40.01
N LYS A 568 14.26 16.86 41.32
CA LYS A 568 14.05 15.85 42.37
C LYS A 568 12.63 15.28 42.35
N LEU A 569 11.64 16.13 42.10
CA LEU A 569 10.23 15.75 41.94
C LEU A 569 9.95 15.11 40.58
N ASP A 570 10.94 15.05 39.69
CA ASP A 570 10.81 14.51 38.34
C ASP A 570 9.72 15.24 37.54
N MET A 571 9.64 16.57 37.68
CA MET A 571 8.76 17.42 36.89
C MET A 571 9.32 17.65 35.50
N ILE A 572 8.43 18.01 34.56
CA ILE A 572 8.78 18.55 33.25
C ILE A 572 9.16 20.01 33.44
N ILE A 573 10.33 20.38 32.95
CA ILE A 573 10.89 21.72 33.04
C ILE A 573 10.73 22.37 31.67
N ASP A 574 10.00 23.48 31.64
CA ASP A 574 9.65 24.13 30.40
C ASP A 574 10.38 25.47 30.25
N LEU A 575 11.01 25.63 29.10
CA LEU A 575 11.85 26.75 28.74
C LEU A 575 11.09 27.85 27.99
N ALA A 576 9.81 27.63 27.71
CA ALA A 576 8.93 28.69 27.23
C ALA A 576 8.98 29.92 28.17
N HIS A 577 8.77 31.09 27.57
CA HIS A 577 8.89 32.44 28.12
C HIS A 577 10.25 32.93 28.60
N LEU A 578 11.25 32.07 28.71
CA LEU A 578 12.59 32.52 29.10
C LEU A 578 13.22 33.42 28.02
N ASN A 579 13.96 34.45 28.44
CA ASN A 579 14.90 35.10 27.53
C ASN A 579 16.06 34.16 27.15
N GLU A 580 16.85 34.52 26.14
CA GLU A 580 17.92 33.66 25.66
C GLU A 580 18.94 33.31 26.76
N LYS A 581 19.28 34.27 27.63
CA LYS A 581 20.22 34.03 28.73
C LYS A 581 19.69 32.98 29.71
N SER A 582 18.47 33.15 30.20
CA SER A 582 17.84 32.23 31.14
C SER A 582 17.66 30.85 30.51
N PHE A 583 17.28 30.77 29.23
CA PHE A 583 17.19 29.51 28.50
C PHE A 583 18.50 28.71 28.56
N PHE A 584 19.63 29.34 28.23
CA PHE A 584 20.93 28.67 28.27
C PHE A 584 21.43 28.43 29.70
N ASP A 585 21.16 29.33 30.65
CA ASP A 585 21.49 29.12 32.05
C ASP A 585 20.77 27.89 32.62
N VAL A 586 19.49 27.68 32.26
CA VAL A 586 18.71 26.49 32.68
C VAL A 586 19.28 25.21 32.06
N LEU A 587 19.53 25.18 30.75
CA LEU A 587 20.14 24.00 30.08
C LEU A 587 21.55 23.68 30.58
N GLY A 588 22.29 24.70 31.02
CA GLY A 588 23.58 24.53 31.68
C GLY A 588 23.48 23.99 33.11
N TYR A 589 22.28 24.06 33.72
CA TYR A 589 22.03 23.61 35.09
C TYR A 589 21.35 22.23 35.15
N THR A 590 20.35 21.99 34.31
CA THR A 590 19.58 20.74 34.24
C THR A 590 19.19 20.42 32.79
N GLN A 591 19.16 19.12 32.49
CA GLN A 591 18.83 18.58 31.16
C GLN A 591 17.73 17.52 31.23
N LYS A 592 17.07 17.39 32.39
CA LYS A 592 16.09 16.35 32.66
C LYS A 592 14.68 16.86 32.35
N ASN A 593 13.92 16.09 31.56
CA ASN A 593 12.53 16.38 31.20
C ASN A 593 12.33 17.79 30.61
N ILE A 594 13.20 18.19 29.68
CA ILE A 594 13.15 19.53 29.08
C ILE A 594 12.13 19.58 27.95
N ILE A 595 11.31 20.62 27.93
CA ILE A 595 10.51 21.02 26.76
C ILE A 595 10.59 22.53 26.55
N TYR A 596 10.21 22.98 25.35
CA TYR A 596 9.77 24.34 25.07
C TYR A 596 8.32 24.21 24.56
N SER A 597 7.34 24.36 25.44
CA SER A 597 5.98 23.84 25.17
C SER A 597 5.25 24.55 24.05
N HIS A 598 5.48 25.84 23.84
CA HIS A 598 4.83 26.60 22.78
C HIS A 598 5.74 27.73 22.26
N GLY A 599 6.03 27.71 20.96
CA GLY A 599 6.71 28.77 20.21
C GLY A 599 7.10 28.30 18.80
N ASN A 600 7.32 29.25 17.89
CA ASN A 600 7.64 28.95 16.50
C ASN A 600 9.10 29.29 16.17
N VAL A 601 9.47 29.24 14.89
CA VAL A 601 10.85 29.46 14.42
C VAL A 601 11.13 30.95 14.22
N LYS A 602 12.16 31.47 14.91
CA LYS A 602 12.51 32.90 14.89
C LYS A 602 13.04 33.37 13.54
N GLU A 603 13.74 32.50 12.82
CA GLU A 603 14.27 32.77 11.48
C GLU A 603 13.17 32.95 10.42
N ILE A 604 11.95 32.47 10.68
CA ILE A 604 10.79 32.65 9.77
C ILE A 604 9.98 33.87 10.22
N CYS A 605 9.68 33.99 11.51
CA CYS A 605 8.99 35.14 12.07
C CYS A 605 9.76 35.66 13.30
N ASP A 606 10.28 36.89 13.20
CA ASP A 606 11.02 37.56 14.27
C ASP A 606 10.09 37.99 15.40
N HIS A 607 9.71 37.02 16.23
CA HIS A 607 8.91 37.20 17.42
C HIS A 607 9.75 36.90 18.67
N PRO A 608 9.66 37.68 19.77
CA PRO A 608 10.47 37.46 20.97
C PRO A 608 10.30 36.08 21.61
N ARG A 609 9.12 35.46 21.43
CA ARG A 609 8.80 34.12 21.95
C ARG A 609 9.17 32.98 21.01
N ASN A 610 9.59 33.29 19.78
CA ASN A 610 10.04 32.28 18.82
C ASN A 610 11.48 31.85 19.11
N VAL A 611 11.75 30.59 18.86
CA VAL A 611 13.01 29.90 19.15
C VAL A 611 13.92 30.01 17.94
N ASN A 612 15.16 30.45 18.15
CA ASN A 612 16.16 30.50 17.09
C ASN A 612 16.87 29.14 16.90
N THR A 613 17.60 29.00 15.79
CA THR A 613 18.34 27.78 15.43
C THR A 613 19.32 27.33 16.52
N LYS A 614 19.96 28.27 17.22
CA LYS A 614 20.91 27.95 18.28
C LYS A 614 20.20 27.32 19.48
N GLN A 615 19.04 27.87 19.88
CA GLN A 615 18.19 27.32 20.92
C GLN A 615 17.60 25.96 20.51
N MET A 616 17.13 25.80 19.27
CA MET A 616 16.62 24.52 18.75
C MET A 616 17.68 23.41 18.77
N LYS A 617 18.92 23.72 18.37
CA LYS A 617 20.04 22.78 18.46
C LYS A 617 20.33 22.38 19.91
N ALA A 618 20.35 23.34 20.82
CA ALA A 618 20.56 23.08 22.25
C ALA A 618 19.43 22.24 22.87
N LEU A 619 18.17 22.47 22.49
CA LEU A 619 17.04 21.61 22.88
C LEU A 619 17.24 20.18 22.40
N LYS A 620 17.61 20.00 21.12
CA LYS A 620 17.86 18.66 20.55
C LYS A 620 18.98 17.92 21.29
N GLU A 621 20.06 18.62 21.64
CA GLU A 621 21.22 18.04 22.35
C GLU A 621 20.84 17.40 23.68
N VAL A 622 19.77 17.88 24.33
CA VAL A 622 19.27 17.36 25.61
C VAL A 622 18.03 16.45 25.46
N ASP A 623 17.74 15.98 24.23
CA ASP A 623 16.50 15.28 23.87
C ASP A 623 15.21 16.05 24.25
N GLY A 624 15.29 17.38 24.24
CA GLY A 624 14.17 18.26 24.48
C GLY A 624 13.18 18.30 23.32
N LEU A 625 11.92 18.66 23.63
CA LEU A 625 10.87 18.84 22.64
C LEU A 625 10.61 20.32 22.36
N LEU A 626 10.33 20.66 21.10
CA LEU A 626 9.74 21.95 20.72
C LEU A 626 8.26 21.74 20.36
N GLY A 627 7.37 22.40 21.10
CA GLY A 627 5.96 22.51 20.77
C GLY A 627 5.70 23.75 19.92
N LEU A 628 5.15 23.56 18.73
CA LEU A 628 4.80 24.63 17.80
C LEU A 628 3.38 25.15 18.08
N THR A 629 3.20 26.47 18.05
CA THR A 629 1.98 27.19 18.46
C THR A 629 1.23 27.80 17.28
N LEU A 630 -0.10 27.88 17.40
CA LEU A 630 -0.99 28.46 16.40
C LEU A 630 -1.22 29.96 16.57
N ALA A 631 -0.58 30.60 17.55
CA ALA A 631 -0.62 32.06 17.69
C ALA A 631 -0.14 32.72 16.38
N GLY A 632 -1.04 33.38 15.67
CA GLY A 632 -0.79 33.87 14.31
C GLY A 632 0.33 34.91 14.28
N SER A 633 0.47 35.73 15.32
CA SER A 633 1.58 36.68 15.47
C SER A 633 2.96 36.01 15.58
N PHE A 634 3.01 34.72 15.91
CA PHE A 634 4.23 33.92 15.97
C PHE A 634 4.50 33.21 14.64
N VAL A 635 3.49 33.05 13.79
CA VAL A 635 3.61 32.46 12.45
C VAL A 635 4.04 33.51 11.43
N SER A 636 3.38 34.67 11.39
CA SER A 636 3.80 35.76 10.51
C SER A 636 3.45 37.13 11.07
N GLN A 637 4.36 38.08 10.84
CA GLN A 637 4.11 39.50 11.06
C GLN A 637 3.08 40.05 10.06
N ASN A 638 2.96 39.43 8.88
CA ASN A 638 1.91 39.72 7.92
C ASN A 638 0.62 38.99 8.31
N LYS A 639 -0.46 39.73 8.54
CA LYS A 639 -1.76 39.15 8.95
C LYS A 639 -2.35 38.19 7.90
N GLU A 640 -2.07 38.40 6.62
CA GLU A 640 -2.60 37.56 5.53
C GLU A 640 -1.90 36.19 5.45
N GLU A 641 -0.70 36.07 6.04
CA GLU A 641 0.12 34.84 6.07
C GLU A 641 -0.04 34.09 7.41
N ARG A 642 -1.06 34.44 8.21
CA ARG A 642 -1.38 33.75 9.47
C ARG A 642 -2.32 32.56 9.19
N ASP A 643 -1.82 31.60 8.43
CA ASP A 643 -2.53 30.43 7.93
C ASP A 643 -1.76 29.11 8.18
N ILE A 644 -2.42 27.98 7.89
CA ILE A 644 -1.85 26.64 8.08
C ILE A 644 -0.61 26.42 7.22
N ASP A 645 -0.56 26.95 5.99
CA ASP A 645 0.54 26.70 5.06
C ASP A 645 1.85 27.31 5.58
N HIS A 646 1.81 28.55 6.07
CA HIS A 646 2.96 29.21 6.69
C HIS A 646 3.28 28.62 8.06
N PHE A 647 2.28 28.15 8.82
CA PHE A 647 2.56 27.38 10.03
C PHE A 647 3.35 26.10 9.75
N ILE A 648 3.02 25.39 8.67
CA ILE A 648 3.77 24.20 8.23
C ILE A 648 5.22 24.53 7.85
N ASP A 649 5.52 25.74 7.35
CA ASP A 649 6.91 26.16 7.12
C ASP A 649 7.75 26.18 8.41
N HIS A 650 7.14 26.53 9.55
CA HIS A 650 7.80 26.40 10.85
C HIS A 650 8.02 24.94 11.24
N ILE A 651 7.07 24.05 10.96
CA ILE A 651 7.23 22.60 11.20
C ILE A 651 8.39 22.08 10.34
N ASP A 652 8.41 22.37 9.04
CA ASP A 652 9.44 21.94 8.10
C ASP A 652 10.83 22.39 8.56
N TYR A 653 10.96 23.66 8.97
CA TYR A 653 12.22 24.18 9.47
C TYR A 653 12.64 23.51 10.78
N ALA A 654 11.73 23.40 11.76
CA ALA A 654 12.03 22.75 13.03
C ALA A 654 12.44 21.29 12.84
N VAL A 655 11.75 20.53 11.98
CA VAL A 655 12.09 19.14 11.63
C VAL A 655 13.45 19.07 10.95
N SER A 656 13.80 20.03 10.08
CA SER A 656 15.12 20.05 9.42
C SER A 656 16.29 20.24 10.41
N VAL A 657 16.08 20.98 11.50
CA VAL A 657 17.10 21.26 12.53
C VAL A 657 17.11 20.18 13.62
N MET A 658 15.94 19.91 14.19
CA MET A 658 15.77 19.06 15.37
C MET A 658 15.55 17.58 15.03
N GLY A 659 15.04 17.28 13.83
CA GLY A 659 14.58 15.94 13.46
C GLY A 659 13.14 15.69 13.92
N ILE A 660 12.47 14.75 13.25
CA ILE A 660 11.04 14.48 13.45
C ILE A 660 10.69 14.06 14.88
N ASP A 661 11.63 13.46 15.62
CA ASP A 661 11.40 12.88 16.95
C ASP A 661 11.46 13.90 18.11
N ASN A 662 11.72 15.18 17.80
CA ASN A 662 11.87 16.28 18.77
C ASN A 662 10.91 17.46 18.53
N VAL A 663 9.95 17.32 17.60
CA VAL A 663 8.92 18.32 17.28
C VAL A 663 7.55 17.81 17.71
N CYS A 664 6.71 18.69 18.25
CA CYS A 664 5.33 18.39 18.65
C CYS A 664 4.44 19.64 18.56
N PHE A 665 3.18 19.54 18.97
CA PHE A 665 2.23 20.65 18.99
C PHE A 665 1.91 21.10 20.42
N GLY A 666 2.12 22.38 20.69
CA GLY A 666 1.57 23.10 21.83
C GLY A 666 0.77 24.25 21.27
N PHE A 667 -0.48 23.94 20.88
CA PHE A 667 -1.26 24.80 20.00
C PHE A 667 -1.57 26.14 20.63
N ASP A 668 -1.78 26.16 21.95
CA ASP A 668 -2.03 27.37 22.72
C ASP A 668 -3.24 28.14 22.19
N PHE A 669 -4.39 27.45 22.10
CA PHE A 669 -5.62 28.01 21.56
C PHE A 669 -6.11 29.20 22.40
N MET A 670 -6.27 30.36 21.77
CA MET A 670 -6.67 31.62 22.40
C MET A 670 -8.17 31.96 22.29
N ASP A 671 -8.98 31.11 21.67
CA ASP A 671 -10.38 31.40 21.31
C ASP A 671 -11.33 31.61 22.51
N TYR A 672 -10.85 31.32 23.71
CA TYR A 672 -11.60 31.44 24.97
C TYR A 672 -11.00 32.44 25.97
N LEU A 673 -9.84 33.03 25.70
CA LEU A 673 -9.12 33.92 26.62
C LEU A 673 -9.33 35.41 26.31
N GLU A 674 -9.32 35.80 25.04
CA GLU A 674 -9.38 37.19 24.61
C GLU A 674 -10.63 37.49 23.76
N GLU A 675 -10.99 38.78 23.63
CA GLU A 675 -12.08 39.20 22.74
C GLU A 675 -11.73 39.02 21.25
N GLU A 676 -10.44 39.17 20.89
CA GLU A 676 -9.93 38.89 19.54
C GLU A 676 -9.15 37.57 19.53
N ASN A 677 -9.51 36.66 18.61
CA ASN A 677 -8.87 35.36 18.49
C ASN A 677 -7.55 35.47 17.71
N GLU A 678 -6.42 35.33 18.41
CA GLU A 678 -5.06 35.35 17.83
C GLU A 678 -4.67 34.07 17.07
N ASN A 679 -5.50 33.01 17.08
CA ASN A 679 -5.23 31.77 16.33
C ASN A 679 -5.20 32.01 14.80
N LEU A 680 -4.75 31.00 14.05
CA LEU A 680 -4.75 31.05 12.58
C LEU A 680 -6.15 31.24 12.00
N LEU A 681 -6.24 32.00 10.89
CA LEU A 681 -7.53 32.37 10.27
C LEU A 681 -8.33 31.15 9.81
N ASP A 682 -7.64 30.12 9.32
CA ASP A 682 -8.19 28.87 8.80
C ASP A 682 -8.22 27.73 9.83
N LEU A 683 -7.69 27.97 11.03
CA LEU A 683 -7.67 27.06 12.19
C LEU A 683 -7.99 27.84 13.50
N PRO A 684 -9.22 28.36 13.66
CA PRO A 684 -9.54 29.25 14.76
C PRO A 684 -9.69 28.57 16.13
N ASN A 685 -9.88 27.24 16.18
CA ASN A 685 -10.02 26.47 17.41
C ASN A 685 -9.79 24.95 17.19
N ALA A 686 -9.83 24.17 18.27
CA ALA A 686 -9.51 22.75 18.30
C ALA A 686 -10.32 21.87 17.31
N THR A 687 -11.52 22.28 16.91
CA THR A 687 -12.37 21.51 15.98
C THR A 687 -11.84 21.54 14.53
N PHE A 688 -10.94 22.47 14.21
CA PHE A 688 -10.36 22.63 12.87
C PHE A 688 -9.03 21.91 12.67
N VAL A 689 -8.48 21.28 13.71
CA VAL A 689 -7.15 20.63 13.66
C VAL A 689 -7.04 19.59 12.55
N SER A 690 -8.13 18.89 12.18
CA SER A 690 -8.10 17.94 11.06
C SER A 690 -7.63 18.58 9.73
N LYS A 691 -7.89 19.88 9.50
CA LYS A 691 -7.41 20.59 8.31
C LYS A 691 -5.88 20.72 8.28
N LEU A 692 -5.25 20.95 9.43
CA LEU A 692 -3.79 20.98 9.54
C LEU A 692 -3.22 19.62 9.14
N LEU A 693 -3.80 18.53 9.64
CA LEU A 693 -3.32 17.18 9.39
C LEU A 693 -3.47 16.78 7.91
N ASP A 694 -4.59 17.14 7.29
CA ASP A 694 -4.79 16.97 5.85
C ASP A 694 -3.77 17.76 5.03
N THR A 695 -3.39 18.95 5.49
CA THR A 695 -2.44 19.82 4.80
C THR A 695 -1.00 19.31 4.95
N MET A 696 -0.64 18.75 6.12
CA MET A 696 0.64 18.05 6.31
C MET A 696 0.76 16.84 5.38
N LEU A 697 -0.30 16.04 5.22
CA LEU A 697 -0.32 14.92 4.26
C LEU A 697 -0.09 15.42 2.82
N LYS A 698 -0.75 16.51 2.42
CA LYS A 698 -0.55 17.14 1.11
C LYS A 698 0.87 17.70 0.93
N ARG A 699 1.48 18.21 2.00
CA ARG A 699 2.87 18.69 2.01
C ARG A 699 3.90 17.55 1.86
N GLY A 700 3.51 16.32 2.17
CA GLY A 700 4.33 15.12 1.95
C GLY A 700 4.75 14.38 3.23
N TYR A 701 4.20 14.76 4.40
CA TYR A 701 4.38 14.00 5.63
C TYR A 701 3.69 12.64 5.53
N THR A 702 4.32 11.59 6.06
CA THR A 702 3.67 10.29 6.20
C THR A 702 2.75 10.26 7.42
N ASN A 703 1.84 9.28 7.49
CA ASN A 703 1.02 9.07 8.68
C ASN A 703 1.87 8.82 9.94
N ASP A 704 3.05 8.19 9.80
CA ASP A 704 3.98 7.97 10.92
C ASP A 704 4.59 9.30 11.40
N ASP A 705 5.04 10.15 10.47
CA ASP A 705 5.57 11.47 10.81
C ASP A 705 4.52 12.33 11.54
N ILE A 706 3.28 12.31 11.04
CA ILE A 706 2.16 13.02 11.68
C ILE A 706 1.91 12.45 13.07
N PHE A 707 1.82 11.13 13.24
CA PHE A 707 1.59 10.51 14.54
C PHE A 707 2.70 10.83 15.56
N LYS A 708 3.95 10.91 15.09
CA LYS A 708 5.09 11.34 15.92
C LYS A 708 4.91 12.75 16.44
N ILE A 709 4.67 13.71 15.54
CA ILE A 709 4.50 15.12 15.91
C ILE A 709 3.25 15.31 16.78
N THR A 710 2.13 14.70 16.41
CA THR A 710 0.85 14.96 17.08
C THR A 710 0.74 14.26 18.43
N TYR A 711 1.43 13.14 18.67
CA TYR A 711 1.17 12.33 19.86
C TYR A 711 2.42 11.65 20.41
N ASP A 712 3.09 10.81 19.61
CA ASP A 712 4.05 9.84 20.12
C ASP A 712 5.27 10.50 20.78
N ASN A 713 5.81 11.56 20.18
CA ASN A 713 7.01 12.23 20.69
C ASN A 713 6.87 12.69 22.14
N PHE A 714 5.73 13.30 22.46
CA PHE A 714 5.44 13.74 23.82
C PHE A 714 4.98 12.58 24.71
N TYR A 715 4.01 11.79 24.23
CA TYR A 715 3.39 10.72 25.01
C TYR A 715 4.42 9.68 25.46
N ARG A 716 5.31 9.22 24.58
CA ARG A 716 6.30 8.18 24.91
C ARG A 716 7.26 8.61 26.02
N ARG A 717 7.56 9.92 26.10
CA ARG A 717 8.47 10.51 27.10
C ARG A 717 7.76 10.79 28.43
N TYR A 718 6.50 11.22 28.39
CA TYR A 718 5.85 11.82 29.56
C TYR A 718 4.52 11.16 29.99
N GLN A 719 4.12 10.03 29.42
CA GLN A 719 2.87 9.33 29.80
C GLN A 719 2.78 8.96 31.29
N ASN A 720 3.91 8.80 31.97
CA ASN A 720 3.98 8.56 33.42
C ASN A 720 3.66 9.81 34.27
N LYS A 721 3.56 10.99 33.65
CA LYS A 721 3.19 12.26 34.28
C LYS A 721 1.69 12.57 34.19
N ILE A 722 0.92 11.75 33.49
CA ILE A 722 -0.54 11.90 33.37
C ILE A 722 -1.18 11.61 34.72
N ILE A 723 -1.80 12.63 35.33
CA ILE A 723 -2.47 12.54 36.64
C ILE A 723 -3.98 12.39 36.50
N LEU A 724 -4.53 12.90 35.41
CA LEU A 724 -5.95 13.00 35.17
C LEU A 724 -6.31 12.14 33.95
N ARG A 725 -7.28 11.22 34.11
CA ARG A 725 -7.74 10.30 33.06
C ARG A 725 -9.26 10.23 33.04
N GLY A 726 -9.86 10.46 31.87
CA GLY A 726 -11.26 10.13 31.62
C GLY A 726 -11.51 8.64 31.75
N SER A 727 -12.67 8.27 32.28
CA SER A 727 -13.12 6.89 32.33
C SER A 727 -13.16 6.29 30.91
N LYS A 728 -12.83 5.00 30.79
CA LYS A 728 -12.84 4.28 29.51
C LYS A 728 -14.23 3.82 29.13
#